data_AF-A0A2T0RUR1-F1
#
_entry.id   AF-A0A2T0RUR1-F1
#
_cell.length_a   1.000
_cell.length_b   1.000
_cell.length_c   1.000
_cell.angle_alpha   90.00
_cell.angle_beta   90.00
_cell.angle_gamma   90.00
#
_symmetry.space_group_name_H-M   'P 1'
#
loop_
_entity.id
_entity.type
_entity.pdbx_description
1 polymer ?
#
loop_
_entity_poly.entity_id
_entity_poly.type
_entity_poly.pdbx_seq_one_letter_code
_entity_poly.pdbx_strand_id
1 'polypeptide(L)'
;MKKLLTTLLAVASLTTALAQESPKEEDFFKIQKLTAPEGTLLEVGGLVTLPGGSLGVATRRGDIWIVENPTSRTPFFRKFASGLHEILGLAYKDGALYCAQRGELTKMQDTNNDGKADVFETVYAWPLSGHYHEYSFGPKIAPDGTFFVTGNVAFGDEEWWRGESRVPWRGWTMNITPEGKMQPWATGMRSPCGLGIFDNELFYADNQGDWMGSGGIVHVKKGSFVGHPAGLRWTSMSNSPVKLSQEAFFAKIDERRRRDDNGRAIKPENIANEKPTLLYTMKEQFPGTDVQVPAVWLPHGVLGISNSEIVEIPQGVFGPFAGQLLVGDQGMSKISRVFMEKVNGEYQGGAIELRNGFRSGVLRMAWAKDGSLFVGETNRGWGSAGDANEGLQRLVWNGAIPFEIRTVKAMPDGFEVEFTKPVDRKSAEDLASYRVESFLYKYHSVYGSPTVNKEALPLKGVKVSADNMKARIIVGDMRRYYIHQLTLDGVRGAEGSYSLVHPIAYYTLNNIPDGQKLAMNEVSTRNSATAPTSAAPATAPATGKKATATKGKVTTGESTRGAKPKIQEGQAVSMAKAPTYDEVKGLLTRHTCLACHQANKRQVGPAYADVAKRRYTNDQIVELIYHPKPTNWPDYATEMPPMPQVPKADALKIAAWINSLAPASGSGSSSNPDAPKQ
;
A
#
# COMPACT_ATOMS: atom_id res chain seq x y z
N MET A 1 15.93 77.46 19.08
CA MET A 1 16.63 76.43 18.29
C MET A 1 16.74 75.14 19.10
N LYS A 2 16.29 74.05 18.46
CA LYS A 2 16.60 72.62 18.65
C LYS A 2 16.45 71.96 20.04
N LYS A 3 15.33 71.23 20.13
CA LYS A 3 15.09 69.96 20.83
C LYS A 3 16.30 69.01 20.73
N LEU A 4 16.53 68.20 21.76
CA LEU A 4 16.90 66.80 21.55
C LEU A 4 16.36 65.93 22.71
N LEU A 5 15.35 65.14 22.34
CA LEU A 5 14.81 63.99 23.05
C LEU A 5 15.70 62.79 22.67
N THR A 6 16.11 61.93 23.59
CA THR A 6 16.74 60.65 23.23
C THR A 6 16.04 59.51 23.93
N THR A 7 15.50 58.64 23.09
CA THR A 7 14.51 57.60 23.33
C THR A 7 15.16 56.32 23.84
N LEU A 8 14.55 55.70 24.86
CA LEU A 8 14.88 54.36 25.34
C LEU A 8 14.46 53.34 24.26
N LEU A 9 15.41 52.59 23.69
CA LEU A 9 15.14 51.55 22.70
C LEU A 9 14.77 50.25 23.43
N ALA A 10 13.48 49.94 23.50
CA ALA A 10 13.00 48.61 23.88
C ALA A 10 13.19 47.66 22.68
N VAL A 11 14.18 46.77 22.76
CA VAL A 11 14.36 45.67 21.81
C VAL A 11 13.32 44.60 22.15
N ALA A 12 12.16 44.67 21.52
CA ALA A 12 11.23 43.56 21.47
C ALA A 12 11.80 42.52 20.51
N SER A 13 12.36 41.44 21.07
CA SER A 13 12.73 40.24 20.33
C SER A 13 11.46 39.61 19.77
N LEU A 14 11.05 40.00 18.56
CA LEU A 14 10.11 39.24 17.77
C LEU A 14 10.78 37.91 17.39
N THR A 15 10.62 36.90 18.23
CA THR A 15 10.76 35.52 17.79
C THR A 15 9.61 35.30 16.80
N THR A 16 9.89 35.46 15.51
CA THR A 16 9.04 34.86 14.48
C THR A 16 9.06 33.36 14.76
N ALA A 17 7.98 32.85 15.32
CA ALA A 17 7.70 31.43 15.36
C ALA A 17 7.57 30.98 13.90
N LEU A 18 8.71 30.66 13.27
CA LEU A 18 8.74 29.87 12.07
C LEU A 18 8.09 28.55 12.47
N ALA A 19 6.89 28.29 11.96
CA ALA A 19 6.25 27.00 12.13
C ALA A 19 7.25 25.96 11.59
N GLN A 20 7.88 25.21 12.50
CA GLN A 20 8.82 24.18 12.11
C GLN A 20 8.04 23.12 11.34
N GLU A 21 8.45 22.84 10.10
CA GLU A 21 7.84 21.77 9.32
C GLU A 21 7.92 20.45 10.10
N SER A 22 6.87 19.65 10.04
CA SER A 22 6.88 18.33 10.68
C SER A 22 7.90 17.43 9.96
N PRO A 23 8.75 16.70 10.71
CA PRO A 23 9.70 15.75 10.12
C PRO A 23 9.01 14.74 9.19
N LYS A 24 9.70 14.33 8.13
CA LYS A 24 9.23 13.38 7.12
C LYS A 24 9.98 12.06 7.21
N GLU A 25 9.50 11.04 6.49
CA GLU A 25 10.09 9.69 6.47
C GLU A 25 11.60 9.69 6.16
N GLU A 26 12.05 10.55 5.23
CA GLU A 26 13.45 10.66 4.80
C GLU A 26 14.39 11.22 5.88
N ASP A 27 13.85 11.92 6.88
CA ASP A 27 14.64 12.45 8.01
C ASP A 27 15.11 11.32 8.93
N PHE A 28 14.38 10.19 8.97
CA PHE A 28 14.66 9.04 9.83
C PHE A 28 15.24 7.87 9.05
N PHE A 29 14.74 7.61 7.84
CA PHE A 29 15.09 6.46 7.01
C PHE A 29 15.69 6.91 5.68
N LYS A 30 17.02 6.89 5.61
CA LYS A 30 17.77 7.35 4.43
C LYS A 30 17.96 6.21 3.44
N ILE A 31 17.62 6.48 2.20
CA ILE A 31 17.91 5.57 1.08
C ILE A 31 19.30 5.92 0.55
N GLN A 32 20.18 4.92 0.51
CA GLN A 32 21.53 5.03 -0.01
C GLN A 32 21.69 4.12 -1.22
N LYS A 33 22.32 4.61 -2.27
CA LYS A 33 22.62 3.80 -3.45
C LYS A 33 23.81 2.88 -3.16
N LEU A 34 23.71 1.62 -3.57
CA LEU A 34 24.87 0.75 -3.74
C LEU A 34 25.31 0.80 -5.20
N THR A 35 26.59 1.13 -5.45
CA THR A 35 27.12 1.22 -6.81
C THR A 35 27.60 -0.15 -7.26
N ALA A 36 26.92 -0.72 -8.25
CA ALA A 36 27.39 -1.90 -8.97
C ALA A 36 28.48 -1.52 -10.00
N PRO A 37 29.34 -2.46 -10.43
CA PRO A 37 30.30 -2.23 -11.50
C PRO A 37 29.61 -1.78 -12.79
N GLU A 38 30.29 -0.94 -13.57
CA GLU A 38 29.78 -0.46 -14.85
C GLU A 38 29.40 -1.63 -15.78
N GLY A 39 28.29 -1.49 -16.51
CA GLY A 39 27.76 -2.54 -17.39
C GLY A 39 27.02 -3.67 -16.68
N THR A 40 27.02 -3.70 -15.34
CA THR A 40 26.25 -4.71 -14.59
C THR A 40 24.79 -4.28 -14.47
N LEU A 41 23.91 -4.87 -15.28
CA LEU A 41 22.46 -4.83 -15.08
C LEU A 41 22.06 -5.92 -14.08
N LEU A 42 21.82 -5.54 -12.83
CA LEU A 42 21.39 -6.44 -11.76
C LEU A 42 19.93 -6.88 -11.90
N GLU A 43 18.98 -5.99 -12.19
CA GLU A 43 17.53 -6.31 -12.26
C GLU A 43 17.14 -7.29 -11.13
N VAL A 44 17.36 -6.89 -9.87
CA VAL A 44 17.53 -7.83 -8.75
C VAL A 44 16.28 -8.70 -8.56
N GLY A 45 16.47 -10.02 -8.70
CA GLY A 45 15.43 -11.04 -8.56
C GLY A 45 15.52 -11.85 -7.26
N GLY A 46 16.68 -11.86 -6.59
CA GLY A 46 16.87 -12.49 -5.29
C GLY A 46 17.95 -11.78 -4.46
N LEU A 47 17.77 -11.73 -3.15
CA LEU A 47 18.74 -11.19 -2.19
C LEU A 47 18.84 -12.10 -0.97
N VAL A 48 20.06 -12.33 -0.48
CA VAL A 48 20.29 -13.00 0.80
C VAL A 48 21.59 -12.51 1.44
N THR A 49 21.55 -12.18 2.73
CA THR A 49 22.77 -11.88 3.50
C THR A 49 23.42 -13.18 3.95
N LEU A 50 24.68 -13.38 3.57
CA LEU A 50 25.46 -14.56 3.94
C LEU A 50 25.94 -14.47 5.40
N PRO A 51 26.30 -15.60 6.03
CA PRO A 51 26.75 -15.61 7.42
C PRO A 51 27.89 -14.62 7.72
N GLY A 52 28.84 -14.49 6.81
CA GLY A 52 29.99 -13.57 6.90
C GLY A 52 29.68 -12.09 6.60
N GLY A 53 28.43 -11.74 6.27
CA GLY A 53 28.01 -10.36 6.02
C GLY A 53 28.10 -9.89 4.57
N SER A 54 28.68 -10.70 3.68
CA SER A 54 28.55 -10.51 2.23
C SER A 54 27.09 -10.69 1.78
N LEU A 55 26.73 -10.08 0.65
CA LEU A 55 25.38 -10.12 0.10
C LEU A 55 25.36 -10.97 -1.18
N GLY A 56 24.53 -12.01 -1.22
CA GLY A 56 24.18 -12.71 -2.44
C GLY A 56 23.11 -11.93 -3.21
N VAL A 57 23.36 -11.67 -4.50
CA VAL A 57 22.47 -10.92 -5.38
C VAL A 57 22.21 -11.74 -6.63
N ALA A 58 20.98 -12.22 -6.80
CA ALA A 58 20.54 -12.89 -8.02
C ALA A 58 19.88 -11.89 -8.97
N THR A 59 20.19 -12.00 -10.25
CA THR A 59 19.63 -11.17 -11.31
C THR A 59 18.52 -11.92 -12.03
N ARG A 60 17.52 -11.18 -12.54
CA ARG A 60 16.53 -11.76 -13.46
C ARG A 60 17.13 -12.21 -14.80
N ARG A 61 18.40 -11.87 -15.06
CA ARG A 61 19.16 -12.27 -16.26
C ARG A 61 19.92 -13.58 -16.10
N GLY A 62 19.86 -14.21 -14.93
CA GLY A 62 20.45 -15.54 -14.72
C GLY A 62 21.84 -15.54 -14.09
N ASP A 63 22.30 -14.41 -13.58
CA ASP A 63 23.56 -14.30 -12.87
C ASP A 63 23.34 -14.25 -11.35
N ILE A 64 24.29 -14.77 -10.59
CA ILE A 64 24.38 -14.57 -9.14
C ILE A 64 25.73 -13.94 -8.82
N TRP A 65 25.68 -12.86 -8.05
CA TRP A 65 26.84 -12.13 -7.56
C TRP A 65 26.98 -12.29 -6.05
N ILE A 66 28.21 -12.34 -5.58
CA ILE A 66 28.56 -12.19 -4.18
C ILE A 66 29.18 -10.80 -4.03
N VAL A 67 28.53 -9.97 -3.21
CA VAL A 67 28.96 -8.61 -2.93
C VAL A 67 29.64 -8.60 -1.57
N GLU A 68 30.95 -8.46 -1.59
CA GLU A 68 31.79 -8.39 -0.40
C GLU A 68 31.84 -6.97 0.13
N ASN A 69 31.85 -6.82 1.45
CA ASN A 69 31.76 -5.53 2.15
C ASN A 69 30.62 -4.64 1.61
N PRO A 70 29.37 -5.16 1.51
CA PRO A 70 28.27 -4.48 0.82
C PRO A 70 27.80 -3.21 1.54
N THR A 71 28.27 -2.95 2.77
CA THR A 71 27.95 -1.73 3.54
C THR A 71 28.98 -0.61 3.32
N SER A 72 30.10 -0.91 2.65
CA SER A 72 31.17 0.04 2.37
C SER A 72 30.81 0.97 1.19
N ARG A 73 31.61 2.02 0.99
CA ARG A 73 31.49 2.92 -0.19
C ARG A 73 31.97 2.27 -1.49
N THR A 74 32.77 1.21 -1.38
CA THR A 74 33.42 0.53 -2.51
C THR A 74 33.24 -0.99 -2.36
N PRO A 75 31.99 -1.49 -2.47
CA PRO A 75 31.71 -2.91 -2.40
C PRO A 75 32.40 -3.66 -3.55
N PHE A 76 32.83 -4.89 -3.32
CA PHE A 76 33.44 -5.73 -4.35
C PHE A 76 32.44 -6.76 -4.85
N PHE A 77 32.16 -6.74 -6.15
CA PHE A 77 31.22 -7.65 -6.80
C PHE A 77 32.00 -8.77 -7.50
N ARG A 78 31.74 -10.01 -7.09
CA ARG A 78 32.27 -11.21 -7.74
C ARG A 78 31.13 -12.04 -8.29
N LYS A 79 31.20 -12.40 -9.58
CA LYS A 79 30.22 -13.32 -10.18
C LYS A 79 30.46 -14.72 -9.64
N PHE A 80 29.42 -15.32 -9.07
CA PHE A 80 29.43 -16.66 -8.48
C PHE A 80 28.80 -17.70 -9.41
N ALA A 81 27.69 -17.36 -10.06
CA ALA A 81 27.01 -18.24 -11.02
C ALA A 81 26.47 -17.45 -12.21
N SER A 82 26.22 -18.13 -13.34
CA SER A 82 25.65 -17.58 -14.57
C SER A 82 24.88 -18.65 -15.34
N GLY A 83 23.98 -18.26 -16.24
CA GLY A 83 23.24 -19.18 -17.12
C GLY A 83 21.94 -19.72 -16.53
N LEU A 84 21.46 -19.19 -15.41
CA LEU A 84 20.19 -19.59 -14.78
C LEU A 84 18.99 -18.88 -15.42
N HIS A 85 17.79 -19.44 -15.29
CA HIS A 85 16.60 -18.95 -15.98
C HIS A 85 15.71 -18.08 -15.07
N GLU A 86 15.91 -16.76 -15.14
CA GLU A 86 15.06 -15.75 -14.48
C GLU A 86 14.85 -16.02 -12.98
N ILE A 87 15.92 -15.81 -12.21
CA ILE A 87 15.94 -16.10 -10.78
C ILE A 87 15.03 -15.12 -10.05
N LEU A 88 14.06 -15.63 -9.28
CA LEU A 88 13.11 -14.81 -8.52
C LEU A 88 13.06 -15.22 -7.04
N GLY A 89 14.26 -15.38 -6.48
CA GLY A 89 14.55 -15.45 -5.06
C GLY A 89 15.83 -16.25 -4.83
N LEU A 90 16.44 -16.01 -3.68
CA LEU A 90 17.74 -16.56 -3.32
C LEU A 90 17.74 -16.85 -1.82
N ALA A 91 18.19 -18.03 -1.44
CA ALA A 91 18.33 -18.43 -0.05
C ALA A 91 19.71 -19.06 0.16
N TYR A 92 20.19 -19.00 1.40
CA TYR A 92 21.44 -19.64 1.80
C TYR A 92 21.14 -20.65 2.90
N LYS A 93 21.60 -21.89 2.74
CA LYS A 93 21.40 -22.98 3.70
C LYS A 93 22.56 -23.95 3.59
N ASP A 94 23.11 -24.36 4.74
CA ASP A 94 24.13 -25.42 4.86
C ASP A 94 25.30 -25.29 3.87
N GLY A 95 25.87 -24.08 3.76
CA GLY A 95 27.02 -23.85 2.88
C GLY A 95 26.67 -23.61 1.40
N ALA A 96 25.41 -23.78 1.01
CA ALA A 96 24.96 -23.70 -0.38
C ALA A 96 23.99 -22.53 -0.61
N LEU A 97 23.97 -22.04 -1.84
CA LEU A 97 22.93 -21.13 -2.33
C LEU A 97 21.83 -21.93 -3.01
N TYR A 98 20.58 -21.55 -2.75
CA TYR A 98 19.39 -22.12 -3.37
C TYR A 98 18.62 -21.01 -4.10
N CYS A 99 18.15 -21.28 -5.31
CA CYS A 99 17.31 -20.34 -6.04
C CYS A 99 16.12 -21.04 -6.70
N ALA A 100 14.98 -20.34 -6.75
CA ALA A 100 13.91 -20.72 -7.67
C ALA A 100 14.18 -20.02 -9.00
N GLN A 101 14.47 -20.82 -10.00
CA GLN A 101 14.41 -20.40 -11.40
C GLN A 101 13.09 -20.89 -12.01
N ARG A 102 12.81 -20.49 -13.25
CA ARG A 102 11.47 -20.63 -13.84
C ARG A 102 10.87 -22.05 -13.74
N GLY A 103 11.69 -23.08 -13.91
CA GLY A 103 11.26 -24.48 -13.92
C GLY A 103 11.77 -25.36 -12.77
N GLU A 104 12.60 -24.85 -11.87
CA GLU A 104 13.20 -25.69 -10.83
C GLU A 104 13.72 -24.93 -9.61
N LEU A 105 13.86 -25.67 -8.50
CA LEU A 105 14.67 -25.29 -7.35
C LEU A 105 16.09 -25.82 -7.58
N THR A 106 17.05 -24.92 -7.67
CA THR A 106 18.46 -25.25 -7.92
C THR A 106 19.29 -24.98 -6.69
N LYS A 107 20.16 -25.92 -6.34
CA LYS A 107 21.20 -25.77 -5.32
C LYS A 107 22.54 -25.57 -6.00
N MET A 108 23.33 -24.63 -5.49
CA MET A 108 24.63 -24.24 -6.04
C MET A 108 25.69 -24.25 -4.96
N GLN A 109 26.85 -24.84 -5.26
CA GLN A 109 27.95 -24.98 -4.32
C GLN A 109 29.29 -24.64 -4.99
N ASP A 110 30.17 -24.05 -4.18
CA ASP A 110 31.59 -23.88 -4.45
C ASP A 110 32.33 -24.94 -3.62
N THR A 111 32.75 -26.02 -4.26
CA THR A 111 33.40 -27.18 -3.63
C THR A 111 34.92 -27.06 -3.64
N ASN A 112 35.48 -26.19 -4.48
CA ASN A 112 36.92 -25.95 -4.60
C ASN A 112 37.39 -24.67 -3.87
N ASN A 113 36.46 -23.87 -3.32
CA ASN A 113 36.67 -22.60 -2.63
C ASN A 113 37.30 -21.49 -3.50
N ASP A 114 37.07 -21.50 -4.82
CA ASP A 114 37.57 -20.47 -5.74
C ASP A 114 36.66 -19.22 -5.84
N GLY A 115 35.53 -19.24 -5.14
CA GLY A 115 34.52 -18.21 -5.15
C GLY A 115 33.52 -18.34 -6.30
N LYS A 116 33.38 -19.50 -6.94
CA LYS A 116 32.39 -19.73 -8.00
C LYS A 116 31.65 -21.03 -7.75
N ALA A 117 30.39 -21.09 -8.19
CA ALA A 117 29.67 -22.34 -8.20
C ALA A 117 30.30 -23.29 -9.24
N ASP A 118 30.73 -24.46 -8.79
CA ASP A 118 31.16 -25.58 -9.66
C ASP A 118 30.15 -26.74 -9.66
N VAL A 119 29.22 -26.78 -8.70
CA VAL A 119 28.10 -27.72 -8.67
C VAL A 119 26.78 -26.98 -8.83
N PHE A 120 25.95 -27.47 -9.75
CA PHE A 120 24.55 -27.09 -9.94
C PHE A 120 23.69 -28.35 -9.85
N GLU A 121 22.87 -28.43 -8.81
CA GLU A 121 22.02 -29.58 -8.53
C GLU A 121 20.55 -29.16 -8.63
N THR A 122 19.81 -29.77 -9.55
CA THR A 122 18.35 -29.66 -9.59
C THR A 122 17.78 -30.43 -8.40
N VAL A 123 17.28 -29.72 -7.38
CA VAL A 123 16.63 -30.33 -6.23
C VAL A 123 15.26 -30.88 -6.65
N TYR A 124 14.48 -30.07 -7.36
CA TYR A 124 13.20 -30.50 -7.93
C TYR A 124 12.82 -29.63 -9.12
N ALA A 125 12.34 -30.25 -10.20
CA ALA A 125 11.85 -29.58 -11.40
C ALA A 125 10.34 -29.73 -11.55
N TRP A 126 9.68 -28.69 -12.07
CA TRP A 126 8.24 -28.66 -12.34
C TRP A 126 7.93 -28.18 -13.76
N PRO A 127 6.75 -28.54 -14.32
CA PRO A 127 6.42 -28.24 -15.71
C PRO A 127 6.36 -26.74 -16.05
N LEU A 128 6.67 -26.41 -17.31
CA LEU A 128 6.51 -25.09 -17.93
C LEU A 128 5.72 -25.23 -19.23
N SER A 129 4.79 -24.32 -19.49
CA SER A 129 4.12 -24.21 -20.80
C SER A 129 4.93 -23.40 -21.81
N GLY A 130 6.02 -22.76 -21.36
CA GLY A 130 6.81 -21.81 -22.16
C GLY A 130 6.24 -20.38 -22.13
N HIS A 131 5.13 -20.15 -21.45
CA HIS A 131 4.51 -18.83 -21.40
C HIS A 131 5.33 -17.81 -20.59
N TYR A 132 5.39 -16.56 -21.06
CA TYR A 132 6.20 -15.50 -20.45
C TYR A 132 5.85 -15.22 -18.98
N HIS A 133 4.60 -15.33 -18.57
CA HIS A 133 4.18 -14.98 -17.21
C HIS A 133 4.33 -16.11 -16.19
N GLU A 134 4.84 -17.29 -16.56
CA GLU A 134 5.01 -18.41 -15.62
C GLU A 134 6.28 -18.27 -14.74
N TYR A 135 6.36 -17.17 -14.00
CA TYR A 135 7.39 -16.94 -12.98
C TYR A 135 7.29 -17.95 -11.84
N SER A 136 8.41 -18.16 -11.15
CA SER A 136 8.49 -18.98 -9.93
C SER A 136 9.19 -18.18 -8.85
N PHE A 137 8.53 -17.92 -7.72
CA PHE A 137 9.06 -17.07 -6.66
C PHE A 137 9.54 -17.89 -5.46
N GLY A 138 10.60 -17.40 -4.80
CA GLY A 138 11.24 -18.05 -3.66
C GLY A 138 12.65 -18.57 -4.01
N PRO A 139 13.22 -19.51 -3.25
CA PRO A 139 12.58 -20.20 -2.14
C PRO A 139 12.52 -19.34 -0.87
N LYS A 140 11.57 -19.64 0.01
CA LYS A 140 11.66 -19.33 1.44
C LYS A 140 11.89 -20.61 2.22
N ILE A 141 12.84 -20.58 3.15
CA ILE A 141 13.14 -21.73 4.00
C ILE A 141 12.10 -21.79 5.12
N ALA A 142 11.39 -22.90 5.21
CA ALA A 142 10.46 -23.21 6.27
C ALA A 142 11.21 -23.57 7.57
N PRO A 143 10.55 -23.50 8.75
CA PRO A 143 11.18 -23.85 10.02
C PRO A 143 11.74 -25.27 10.10
N ASP A 144 11.17 -26.21 9.35
CA ASP A 144 11.62 -27.60 9.25
C ASP A 144 12.75 -27.81 8.23
N GLY A 145 13.26 -26.73 7.62
CA GLY A 145 14.33 -26.76 6.64
C GLY A 145 13.88 -27.09 5.20
N THR A 146 12.59 -27.29 4.96
CA THR A 146 12.03 -27.42 3.60
C THR A 146 11.93 -26.05 2.90
N PHE A 147 11.63 -26.05 1.62
CA PHE A 147 11.57 -24.85 0.79
C PHE A 147 10.15 -24.62 0.27
N PHE A 148 9.63 -23.41 0.48
CA PHE A 148 8.43 -22.94 -0.19
C PHE A 148 8.76 -22.19 -1.47
N VAL A 149 8.09 -22.58 -2.56
CA VAL A 149 8.13 -21.92 -3.88
C VAL A 149 6.72 -21.72 -4.37
N THR A 150 6.44 -20.58 -5.00
CA THR A 150 5.13 -20.32 -5.63
C THR A 150 5.23 -20.17 -7.14
N GLY A 151 4.26 -20.73 -7.86
CA GLY A 151 4.13 -20.59 -9.31
C GLY A 151 3.13 -19.50 -9.70
N ASN A 152 3.52 -18.59 -10.58
CA ASN A 152 2.65 -17.58 -11.18
C ASN A 152 1.72 -18.20 -12.22
N VAL A 153 0.55 -17.60 -12.45
CA VAL A 153 -0.34 -17.98 -13.56
C VAL A 153 0.17 -17.46 -14.91
N ALA A 154 -0.24 -18.11 -15.99
CA ALA A 154 -0.10 -17.62 -17.37
C ALA A 154 -1.25 -16.68 -17.75
N PHE A 155 -1.16 -16.04 -18.92
CA PHE A 155 -2.19 -15.15 -19.48
C PHE A 155 -2.30 -15.42 -20.99
N GLY A 156 -3.51 -15.57 -21.53
CA GLY A 156 -3.70 -15.82 -22.97
C GLY A 156 -3.35 -14.65 -23.87
N ASP A 157 -3.10 -14.90 -25.16
CA ASP A 157 -2.97 -13.81 -26.14
C ASP A 157 -4.33 -13.13 -26.36
N GLU A 158 -5.40 -13.93 -26.54
CA GLU A 158 -6.77 -13.44 -26.68
C GLU A 158 -7.31 -12.90 -25.34
N GLU A 159 -7.15 -13.66 -24.25
CA GLU A 159 -7.63 -13.32 -22.90
C GLU A 159 -6.48 -12.90 -21.97
N TRP A 160 -5.70 -11.87 -22.34
CA TRP A 160 -4.54 -11.40 -21.57
C TRP A 160 -4.86 -10.94 -20.14
N TRP A 161 -6.13 -10.64 -19.87
CA TRP A 161 -6.62 -10.22 -18.56
C TRP A 161 -6.96 -11.39 -17.62
N ARG A 162 -6.95 -12.64 -18.10
CA ARG A 162 -7.40 -13.82 -17.36
C ARG A 162 -6.25 -14.75 -17.02
N GLY A 163 -6.05 -15.02 -15.74
CA GLY A 163 -5.03 -15.94 -15.26
C GLY A 163 -5.35 -17.40 -15.62
N GLU A 164 -4.35 -18.13 -16.09
CA GLU A 164 -4.45 -19.54 -16.50
C GLU A 164 -3.41 -20.41 -15.82
N SER A 165 -3.83 -21.55 -15.26
CA SER A 165 -2.90 -22.59 -14.83
C SER A 165 -2.70 -23.60 -15.95
N ARG A 166 -1.80 -23.29 -16.90
CA ARG A 166 -1.64 -24.06 -18.16
C ARG A 166 -1.07 -25.46 -17.95
N VAL A 167 -0.15 -25.58 -17.01
CA VAL A 167 0.49 -26.82 -16.57
C VAL A 167 0.38 -26.93 -15.04
N PRO A 168 0.57 -28.13 -14.46
CA PRO A 168 0.49 -28.31 -13.01
C PRO A 168 1.35 -27.31 -12.23
N TRP A 169 0.85 -26.95 -11.05
CA TRP A 169 1.52 -26.11 -10.05
C TRP A 169 1.66 -24.60 -10.40
N ARG A 170 1.06 -24.13 -11.50
CA ARG A 170 0.88 -22.68 -11.74
C ARG A 170 -0.32 -22.15 -10.97
N GLY A 171 -0.15 -21.05 -10.23
CA GLY A 171 -1.13 -20.58 -9.23
C GLY A 171 -1.14 -21.43 -7.95
N TRP A 172 -0.05 -22.11 -7.63
CA TRP A 172 0.11 -22.96 -6.44
C TRP A 172 1.34 -22.60 -5.61
N THR A 173 1.28 -22.94 -4.32
CA THR A 173 2.45 -23.11 -3.46
C THR A 173 2.89 -24.57 -3.46
N MET A 174 4.20 -24.77 -3.59
CA MET A 174 4.88 -26.05 -3.45
C MET A 174 5.76 -26.02 -2.19
N ASN A 175 5.81 -27.14 -1.47
CA ASN A 175 6.76 -27.37 -0.39
C ASN A 175 7.73 -28.48 -0.83
N ILE A 176 9.03 -28.18 -0.84
CA ILE A 176 10.06 -29.04 -1.43
C ILE A 176 11.09 -29.38 -0.36
N THR A 177 11.32 -30.66 -0.13
CA THR A 177 12.38 -31.15 0.78
C THR A 177 13.77 -30.98 0.16
N PRO A 178 14.85 -30.88 0.96
CA PRO A 178 16.22 -30.87 0.45
C PRO A 178 16.56 -32.10 -0.41
N GLU A 179 15.89 -33.23 -0.18
CA GLU A 179 16.06 -34.49 -0.93
C GLU A 179 15.26 -34.54 -2.24
N GLY A 180 14.58 -33.45 -2.61
CA GLY A 180 13.89 -33.33 -3.90
C GLY A 180 12.47 -33.89 -3.95
N LYS A 181 11.87 -34.23 -2.80
CA LYS A 181 10.44 -34.55 -2.73
C LYS A 181 9.60 -33.27 -2.65
N MET A 182 8.68 -33.09 -3.58
CA MET A 182 7.72 -31.97 -3.61
C MET A 182 6.32 -32.40 -3.15
N GLN A 183 5.68 -31.56 -2.35
CA GLN A 183 4.27 -31.66 -1.98
C GLN A 183 3.53 -30.38 -2.42
N PRO A 184 2.39 -30.48 -3.13
CA PRO A 184 1.51 -29.33 -3.31
C PRO A 184 0.98 -28.90 -1.93
N TRP A 185 0.98 -27.60 -1.68
CA TRP A 185 0.66 -27.05 -0.38
C TRP A 185 -0.70 -26.36 -0.37
N ALA A 186 -0.91 -25.37 -1.25
CA ALA A 186 -2.13 -24.58 -1.36
C ALA A 186 -2.26 -24.02 -2.78
N THR A 187 -3.47 -23.60 -3.16
CA THR A 187 -3.76 -22.96 -4.46
C THR A 187 -4.57 -21.70 -4.28
N GLY A 188 -4.68 -20.88 -5.32
CA GLY A 188 -5.40 -19.62 -5.26
C GLY A 188 -4.53 -18.40 -5.52
N MET A 189 -3.26 -18.59 -5.89
CA MET A 189 -2.38 -17.46 -6.19
C MET A 189 -2.55 -17.00 -7.64
N ARG A 190 -2.45 -15.69 -7.86
CA ARG A 190 -2.38 -15.10 -9.21
C ARG A 190 -0.92 -14.78 -9.57
N SER A 191 -0.37 -13.77 -8.91
CA SER A 191 1.01 -13.31 -9.03
C SER A 191 1.69 -13.18 -7.66
N PRO A 192 2.07 -14.31 -7.04
CA PRO A 192 2.54 -14.36 -5.65
C PRO A 192 4.01 -13.92 -5.51
N CYS A 193 4.32 -12.66 -5.84
CA CYS A 193 5.68 -12.13 -5.90
C CYS A 193 6.37 -12.04 -4.52
N GLY A 194 5.58 -11.88 -3.46
CA GLY A 194 6.05 -11.78 -2.09
C GLY A 194 5.83 -13.07 -1.30
N LEU A 195 6.89 -13.73 -0.87
CA LEU A 195 6.82 -14.80 0.14
C LEU A 195 7.50 -14.35 1.42
N GLY A 196 7.00 -14.81 2.56
CA GLY A 196 7.59 -14.56 3.87
C GLY A 196 7.26 -15.66 4.86
N ILE A 197 8.15 -15.86 5.82
CA ILE A 197 7.87 -16.63 7.02
C ILE A 197 7.70 -15.65 8.17
N PHE A 198 6.61 -15.77 8.90
CA PHE A 198 6.32 -14.99 10.09
C PHE A 198 5.69 -15.90 11.13
N ASP A 199 6.15 -15.81 12.38
CA ASP A 199 5.73 -16.72 13.47
C ASP A 199 5.80 -18.20 13.06
N ASN A 200 6.88 -18.57 12.34
CA ASN A 200 7.12 -19.91 11.80
C ASN A 200 6.07 -20.41 10.78
N GLU A 201 5.21 -19.54 10.26
CA GLU A 201 4.15 -19.87 9.30
C GLU A 201 4.36 -19.15 7.97
N LEU A 202 3.83 -19.73 6.89
CA LEU A 202 3.98 -19.20 5.54
C LEU A 202 2.94 -18.11 5.26
N PHE A 203 3.40 -16.97 4.79
CA PHE A 203 2.59 -15.90 4.24
C PHE A 203 3.01 -15.59 2.82
N TYR A 204 2.08 -15.06 2.04
CA TYR A 204 2.38 -14.50 0.73
C TYR A 204 1.66 -13.18 0.49
N ALA A 205 2.21 -12.40 -0.45
CA ALA A 205 1.59 -11.23 -1.03
C ALA A 205 1.32 -11.45 -2.52
N ASP A 206 0.16 -10.97 -2.98
CA ASP A 206 -0.28 -11.04 -4.38
C ASP A 206 -0.35 -9.66 -5.04
N ASN A 207 -0.37 -9.66 -6.36
CA ASN A 207 -0.52 -8.48 -7.20
C ASN A 207 -1.96 -8.36 -7.68
N GLN A 208 -2.45 -7.13 -7.72
CA GLN A 208 -3.80 -6.83 -8.21
C GLN A 208 -3.98 -7.33 -9.66
N GLY A 209 -5.18 -7.83 -9.96
CA GLY A 209 -5.59 -8.27 -11.30
C GLY A 209 -6.96 -8.94 -11.27
N ASP A 210 -7.21 -9.87 -12.19
CA ASP A 210 -8.44 -10.66 -12.17
C ASP A 210 -8.57 -11.45 -10.86
N TRP A 211 -9.78 -11.47 -10.29
CA TRP A 211 -10.10 -12.07 -8.98
C TRP A 211 -9.42 -11.45 -7.76
N MET A 212 -8.30 -10.75 -7.96
CA MET A 212 -7.51 -10.07 -6.94
C MET A 212 -7.72 -8.56 -7.03
N GLY A 213 -8.77 -8.06 -6.35
CA GLY A 213 -9.13 -6.64 -6.38
C GLY A 213 -8.06 -5.69 -5.83
N SER A 214 -7.21 -6.18 -4.93
CA SER A 214 -6.08 -5.47 -4.34
C SER A 214 -5.03 -6.48 -3.86
N GLY A 215 -3.82 -6.02 -3.60
CA GLY A 215 -2.82 -6.82 -2.89
C GLY A 215 -3.10 -6.92 -1.39
N GLY A 216 -2.33 -7.76 -0.71
CA GLY A 216 -2.48 -8.04 0.72
C GLY A 216 -1.59 -9.19 1.15
N ILE A 217 -1.39 -9.33 2.46
CA ILE A 217 -0.71 -10.47 3.07
C ILE A 217 -1.75 -11.53 3.44
N VAL A 218 -1.55 -12.76 2.99
CA VAL A 218 -2.45 -13.90 3.24
C VAL A 218 -1.68 -15.03 3.92
N HIS A 219 -2.25 -15.59 4.99
CA HIS A 219 -1.73 -16.80 5.64
C HIS A 219 -1.99 -18.02 4.75
N VAL A 220 -0.95 -18.80 4.44
CA VAL A 220 -1.03 -19.95 3.52
C VAL A 220 -0.98 -21.27 4.28
N LYS A 221 -2.17 -21.76 4.66
CA LYS A 221 -2.31 -23.07 5.30
C LYS A 221 -2.29 -24.20 4.27
N LYS A 222 -1.80 -25.37 4.67
CA LYS A 222 -1.85 -26.57 3.81
C LYS A 222 -3.31 -26.93 3.50
N GLY A 223 -3.61 -27.15 2.23
CA GLY A 223 -4.96 -27.46 1.73
C GLY A 223 -5.87 -26.25 1.54
N SER A 224 -5.37 -25.03 1.76
CA SER A 224 -6.19 -23.82 1.61
C SER A 224 -6.38 -23.37 0.16
N PHE A 225 -7.48 -22.67 -0.07
CA PHE A 225 -7.74 -21.85 -1.25
C PHE A 225 -7.58 -20.36 -0.89
N VAL A 226 -6.69 -19.65 -1.58
CA VAL A 226 -6.30 -18.28 -1.22
C VAL A 226 -6.82 -17.18 -2.19
N GLY A 227 -7.74 -17.51 -3.11
CA GLY A 227 -8.54 -16.52 -3.83
C GLY A 227 -8.67 -16.72 -5.35
N HIS A 228 -7.61 -16.97 -6.10
CA HIS A 228 -7.64 -17.00 -7.57
C HIS A 228 -8.01 -18.39 -8.14
N PRO A 229 -9.07 -18.55 -8.96
CA PRO A 229 -9.60 -19.86 -9.32
C PRO A 229 -8.75 -20.64 -10.34
N ALA A 230 -7.79 -20.03 -11.03
CA ALA A 230 -7.04 -20.71 -12.09
C ALA A 230 -6.34 -22.00 -11.64
N GLY A 231 -5.77 -22.00 -10.43
CA GLY A 231 -5.07 -23.17 -9.89
C GLY A 231 -6.00 -24.34 -9.55
N LEU A 232 -7.31 -24.10 -9.39
CA LEU A 232 -8.31 -25.15 -9.12
C LEU A 232 -8.34 -26.24 -10.19
N ARG A 233 -7.87 -25.94 -11.41
CA ARG A 233 -7.74 -26.88 -12.53
C ARG A 233 -7.06 -28.20 -12.16
N TRP A 234 -6.12 -28.16 -11.20
CA TRP A 234 -5.29 -29.31 -10.83
C TRP A 234 -5.69 -29.97 -9.51
N THR A 235 -6.82 -29.57 -8.92
CA THR A 235 -7.26 -30.06 -7.60
C THR A 235 -7.75 -31.52 -7.62
N SER A 236 -8.07 -32.06 -8.80
CA SER A 236 -8.45 -33.46 -8.99
C SER A 236 -7.26 -34.43 -8.99
N MET A 237 -6.02 -33.92 -8.98
CA MET A 237 -4.83 -34.76 -8.87
C MET A 237 -4.79 -35.47 -7.51
N SER A 238 -4.36 -36.72 -7.48
CA SER A 238 -4.40 -37.58 -6.28
C SER A 238 -3.60 -37.05 -5.09
N ASN A 239 -2.59 -36.21 -5.33
CA ASN A 239 -1.76 -35.60 -4.30
C ASN A 239 -2.22 -34.20 -3.88
N SER A 240 -3.31 -33.66 -4.43
CA SER A 240 -3.85 -32.34 -4.06
C SER A 240 -4.40 -32.36 -2.63
N PRO A 241 -3.96 -31.46 -1.72
CA PRO A 241 -4.57 -31.30 -0.40
C PRO A 241 -5.82 -30.41 -0.42
N VAL A 242 -6.12 -29.74 -1.55
CA VAL A 242 -7.20 -28.77 -1.67
C VAL A 242 -8.48 -29.49 -2.10
N LYS A 243 -9.57 -29.27 -1.35
CA LYS A 243 -10.86 -29.97 -1.54
C LYS A 243 -11.81 -29.29 -2.53
N LEU A 244 -11.65 -27.99 -2.76
CA LEU A 244 -12.49 -27.24 -3.69
C LEU A 244 -12.11 -27.59 -5.13
N SER A 245 -13.05 -28.14 -5.91
CA SER A 245 -12.84 -28.40 -7.33
C SER A 245 -13.17 -27.18 -8.20
N GLN A 246 -12.61 -27.16 -9.41
CA GLN A 246 -12.92 -26.13 -10.40
C GLN A 246 -14.40 -26.15 -10.81
N GLU A 247 -14.98 -27.35 -11.02
CA GLU A 247 -16.40 -27.46 -11.37
C GLU A 247 -17.28 -26.95 -10.24
N ALA A 248 -16.98 -27.31 -8.98
CA ALA A 248 -17.73 -26.86 -7.82
C ALA A 248 -17.71 -25.33 -7.67
N PHE A 249 -16.56 -24.70 -7.94
CA PHE A 249 -16.41 -23.25 -7.91
C PHE A 249 -17.27 -22.56 -8.98
N PHE A 250 -17.12 -22.95 -10.25
CA PHE A 250 -17.83 -22.30 -11.35
C PHE A 250 -19.31 -22.69 -11.46
N ALA A 251 -19.76 -23.73 -10.76
CA ALA A 251 -21.18 -24.01 -10.58
C ALA A 251 -21.91 -22.93 -9.76
N LYS A 252 -21.18 -22.18 -8.91
CA LYS A 252 -21.74 -21.11 -8.06
C LYS A 252 -21.38 -19.71 -8.51
N ILE A 253 -20.26 -19.56 -9.24
CA ILE A 253 -19.69 -18.25 -9.57
C ILE A 253 -19.49 -18.14 -11.07
N ASP A 254 -20.17 -17.18 -11.69
CA ASP A 254 -20.02 -16.88 -13.10
C ASP A 254 -18.67 -16.17 -13.36
N GLU A 255 -17.80 -16.85 -14.11
CA GLU A 255 -16.51 -16.33 -14.55
C GLU A 255 -16.63 -15.24 -15.64
N ARG A 256 -17.83 -15.01 -16.17
CA ARG A 256 -18.13 -14.04 -17.24
C ARG A 256 -17.38 -14.32 -18.54
N ARG A 257 -17.22 -15.60 -18.90
CA ARG A 257 -16.75 -15.98 -20.24
C ARG A 257 -17.87 -15.70 -21.23
N ARG A 258 -17.67 -14.70 -22.08
CA ARG A 258 -18.60 -14.29 -23.15
C ARG A 258 -17.80 -14.12 -24.44
N ARG A 259 -18.43 -14.39 -25.59
CA ARG A 259 -17.85 -14.18 -26.91
C ARG A 259 -18.77 -13.30 -27.76
N ASP A 260 -18.19 -12.52 -28.66
CA ASP A 260 -18.94 -11.73 -29.65
C ASP A 260 -19.46 -12.63 -30.80
N ASP A 261 -20.20 -12.04 -31.74
CA ASP A 261 -20.76 -12.75 -32.89
C ASP A 261 -19.69 -13.36 -33.82
N ASN A 262 -18.45 -12.88 -33.74
CA ASN A 262 -17.29 -13.41 -34.48
C ASN A 262 -16.51 -14.46 -33.68
N GLY A 263 -17.02 -14.84 -32.50
CA GLY A 263 -16.38 -15.79 -31.61
C GLY A 263 -15.18 -15.24 -30.85
N ARG A 264 -14.94 -13.93 -30.79
CA ARG A 264 -13.84 -13.33 -30.01
C ARG A 264 -14.23 -13.17 -28.54
N ALA A 265 -13.31 -13.43 -27.63
CA ALA A 265 -13.54 -13.27 -26.20
C ALA A 265 -13.82 -11.80 -25.83
N ILE A 266 -14.85 -11.58 -25.03
CA ILE A 266 -15.20 -10.25 -24.51
C ILE A 266 -14.55 -10.11 -23.13
N LYS A 267 -13.69 -9.09 -22.97
CA LYS A 267 -13.13 -8.72 -21.67
C LYS A 267 -14.25 -8.35 -20.70
N PRO A 268 -14.33 -8.97 -19.50
CA PRO A 268 -15.31 -8.57 -18.52
C PRO A 268 -14.97 -7.18 -17.98
N GLU A 269 -15.98 -6.32 -17.91
CA GLU A 269 -15.85 -4.96 -17.37
C GLU A 269 -16.56 -4.83 -16.01
N ASN A 270 -16.12 -3.86 -15.21
CA ASN A 270 -16.71 -3.59 -13.91
C ASN A 270 -18.13 -2.99 -14.06
N ILE A 271 -19.13 -3.64 -13.47
CA ILE A 271 -20.52 -3.14 -13.48
C ILE A 271 -20.77 -2.38 -12.19
N ALA A 272 -20.89 -1.04 -12.26
CA ALA A 272 -20.91 -0.19 -11.07
C ALA A 272 -21.98 -0.57 -10.03
N ASN A 273 -23.21 -0.83 -10.48
CA ASN A 273 -24.37 -1.04 -9.60
C ASN A 273 -24.73 -2.52 -9.36
N GLU A 274 -23.83 -3.45 -9.68
CA GLU A 274 -24.08 -4.87 -9.39
C GLU A 274 -23.95 -5.17 -7.90
N LYS A 275 -24.75 -6.12 -7.40
CA LYS A 275 -24.54 -6.66 -6.06
C LYS A 275 -23.18 -7.38 -6.04
N PRO A 276 -22.20 -6.93 -5.24
CA PRO A 276 -20.86 -7.49 -5.31
C PRO A 276 -20.80 -8.84 -4.62
N THR A 277 -20.11 -9.80 -5.24
CA THR A 277 -19.57 -10.96 -4.53
C THR A 277 -18.34 -10.50 -3.74
N LEU A 278 -18.19 -10.94 -2.49
CA LEU A 278 -17.09 -10.56 -1.62
C LEU A 278 -16.30 -11.81 -1.23
N LEU A 279 -14.96 -11.73 -1.22
CA LEU A 279 -14.10 -12.90 -1.01
C LEU A 279 -14.42 -13.67 0.28
N TYR A 280 -14.73 -12.98 1.39
CA TYR A 280 -15.03 -13.65 2.66
C TYR A 280 -16.30 -14.51 2.60
N THR A 281 -17.25 -14.19 1.71
CA THR A 281 -18.50 -14.97 1.55
C THR A 281 -18.23 -16.36 0.97
N MET A 282 -17.04 -16.58 0.37
CA MET A 282 -16.61 -17.89 -0.12
C MET A 282 -16.51 -18.93 1.01
N LYS A 283 -16.19 -18.50 2.24
CA LYS A 283 -16.17 -19.38 3.42
C LYS A 283 -17.54 -20.04 3.66
N GLU A 284 -18.63 -19.29 3.43
CA GLU A 284 -20.00 -19.78 3.58
C GLU A 284 -20.49 -20.53 2.33
N GLN A 285 -20.08 -20.08 1.14
CA GLN A 285 -20.49 -20.71 -0.13
C GLN A 285 -19.86 -22.08 -0.35
N PHE A 286 -18.67 -22.34 0.22
CA PHE A 286 -17.94 -23.60 0.07
C PHE A 286 -17.61 -24.22 1.43
N PRO A 287 -18.62 -24.70 2.18
CA PRO A 287 -18.40 -25.31 3.49
C PRO A 287 -17.48 -26.52 3.37
N GLY A 288 -16.55 -26.67 4.32
CA GLY A 288 -15.55 -27.75 4.32
C GLY A 288 -14.30 -27.46 3.48
N THR A 289 -14.23 -26.30 2.81
CA THR A 289 -13.00 -25.77 2.20
C THR A 289 -12.35 -24.77 3.14
N ASP A 290 -11.02 -24.84 3.29
CA ASP A 290 -10.26 -23.82 4.00
C ASP A 290 -9.99 -22.63 3.08
N VAL A 291 -10.95 -21.70 2.99
CA VAL A 291 -10.77 -20.45 2.23
C VAL A 291 -10.10 -19.41 3.11
N GLN A 292 -8.93 -18.93 2.70
CA GLN A 292 -8.19 -17.88 3.38
C GLN A 292 -8.53 -16.51 2.77
N VAL A 293 -8.81 -15.55 3.65
CA VAL A 293 -8.89 -14.12 3.31
C VAL A 293 -7.59 -13.45 3.73
N PRO A 294 -7.23 -12.27 3.19
CA PRO A 294 -6.06 -11.55 3.65
C PRO A 294 -6.09 -11.32 5.16
N ALA A 295 -4.97 -11.59 5.82
CA ALA A 295 -4.73 -11.17 7.19
C ALA A 295 -4.64 -9.65 7.23
N VAL A 296 -3.96 -9.06 6.24
CA VAL A 296 -3.87 -7.61 6.07
C VAL A 296 -4.01 -7.28 4.58
N TRP A 297 -5.07 -6.57 4.20
CA TRP A 297 -5.17 -5.95 2.89
C TRP A 297 -4.20 -4.79 2.76
N LEU A 298 -3.61 -4.64 1.57
CA LEU A 298 -2.78 -3.50 1.18
C LEU A 298 -3.53 -2.75 0.09
N PRO A 299 -4.22 -1.64 0.41
CA PRO A 299 -5.14 -0.99 -0.52
C PRO A 299 -4.46 -0.53 -1.81
N HIS A 300 -5.08 -0.88 -2.93
CA HIS A 300 -4.59 -0.63 -4.26
C HIS A 300 -4.37 0.86 -4.50
N GLY A 301 -3.19 1.21 -5.03
CA GLY A 301 -2.79 2.59 -5.29
C GLY A 301 -2.45 3.40 -4.02
N VAL A 302 -2.43 2.78 -2.84
CA VAL A 302 -1.97 3.43 -1.61
C VAL A 302 -0.74 2.72 -1.05
N LEU A 303 -0.94 1.48 -0.62
CA LEU A 303 0.11 0.65 0.00
C LEU A 303 0.64 -0.43 -0.95
N GLY A 304 0.12 -0.44 -2.17
CA GLY A 304 0.71 -1.21 -3.26
C GLY A 304 -0.15 -1.30 -4.50
N ILE A 305 0.48 -1.73 -5.58
CA ILE A 305 -0.13 -2.19 -6.83
C ILE A 305 0.39 -3.60 -7.16
N SER A 306 1.63 -3.89 -6.77
CA SER A 306 2.39 -5.10 -7.06
C SER A 306 3.25 -5.43 -5.84
N ASN A 307 2.62 -6.03 -4.83
CA ASN A 307 3.27 -6.29 -3.53
C ASN A 307 4.33 -7.39 -3.65
N SER A 308 5.50 -7.14 -3.07
CA SER A 308 6.67 -8.01 -3.19
C SER A 308 7.08 -8.57 -1.83
N GLU A 309 8.38 -8.88 -1.65
CA GLU A 309 8.90 -9.66 -0.53
C GLU A 309 8.43 -9.16 0.84
N ILE A 310 8.20 -10.14 1.74
CA ILE A 310 7.81 -9.91 3.12
C ILE A 310 9.01 -10.27 4.00
N VAL A 311 9.45 -9.35 4.87
CA VAL A 311 10.51 -9.58 5.86
C VAL A 311 10.10 -9.06 7.22
N GLU A 312 10.47 -9.76 8.30
CA GLU A 312 10.27 -9.28 9.67
C GLU A 312 11.39 -8.32 10.06
N ILE A 313 11.06 -7.26 10.81
CA ILE A 313 12.03 -6.32 11.39
C ILE A 313 12.70 -6.98 12.60
N PRO A 314 14.03 -7.19 12.60
CA PRO A 314 14.74 -7.81 13.69
C PRO A 314 14.65 -7.02 15.00
N GLN A 315 14.86 -7.71 16.12
CA GLN A 315 14.98 -7.05 17.42
C GLN A 315 16.16 -6.06 17.43
N GLY A 316 15.95 -4.90 18.06
CA GLY A 316 16.96 -3.82 18.13
C GLY A 316 17.16 -3.05 16.82
N VAL A 317 16.48 -3.41 15.73
CA VAL A 317 16.58 -2.75 14.42
C VAL A 317 15.33 -1.91 14.17
N PHE A 318 15.52 -0.74 13.54
CA PHE A 318 14.45 0.21 13.20
C PHE A 318 13.57 0.65 14.40
N GLY A 319 14.17 0.70 15.59
CA GLY A 319 13.58 1.29 16.79
C GLY A 319 12.28 0.60 17.25
N PRO A 320 11.17 1.34 17.43
CA PRO A 320 9.96 0.82 18.08
C PRO A 320 9.16 -0.19 17.23
N PHE A 321 9.63 -0.46 16.01
CA PHE A 321 8.94 -1.27 15.01
C PHE A 321 9.43 -2.73 14.96
N ALA A 322 10.41 -3.12 15.79
CA ALA A 322 10.87 -4.50 15.88
C ALA A 322 9.71 -5.52 16.03
N GLY A 323 9.81 -6.65 15.34
CA GLY A 323 8.80 -7.71 15.29
C GLY A 323 7.63 -7.46 14.33
N GLN A 324 7.56 -6.29 13.69
CA GLN A 324 6.61 -6.01 12.63
C GLN A 324 7.18 -6.42 11.28
N LEU A 325 6.32 -6.52 10.27
CA LEU A 325 6.71 -6.90 8.92
C LEU A 325 6.95 -5.67 8.04
N LEU A 326 7.82 -5.83 7.05
CA LEU A 326 7.97 -4.94 5.91
C LEU A 326 7.49 -5.66 4.66
N VAL A 327 6.74 -4.93 3.83
CA VAL A 327 6.29 -5.41 2.51
C VAL A 327 6.74 -4.40 1.47
N GLY A 328 7.51 -4.88 0.49
CA GLY A 328 7.89 -4.07 -0.66
C GLY A 328 6.74 -3.91 -1.65
N ASP A 329 6.83 -2.89 -2.50
CA ASP A 329 5.96 -2.77 -3.66
C ASP A 329 6.75 -2.39 -4.92
N GLN A 330 6.58 -3.21 -5.95
CA GLN A 330 7.28 -3.06 -7.21
C GLN A 330 6.66 -1.93 -8.05
N GLY A 331 5.33 -1.76 -8.04
CA GLY A 331 4.67 -0.74 -8.87
C GLY A 331 4.85 0.70 -8.34
N MET A 332 4.92 0.87 -7.03
CA MET A 332 4.96 2.15 -6.34
C MET A 332 6.34 2.50 -5.78
N SER A 333 7.33 1.61 -5.90
CA SER A 333 8.70 1.85 -5.41
C SER A 333 8.75 2.31 -3.95
N LYS A 334 8.08 1.54 -3.09
CA LYS A 334 7.95 1.85 -1.66
C LYS A 334 8.05 0.60 -0.80
N ILE A 335 8.18 0.83 0.50
CA ILE A 335 8.05 -0.18 1.55
C ILE A 335 6.95 0.27 2.51
N SER A 336 6.05 -0.64 2.84
CA SER A 336 5.02 -0.48 3.87
C SER A 336 5.36 -1.34 5.08
N ARG A 337 4.97 -0.90 6.27
CA ARG A 337 5.07 -1.64 7.52
C ARG A 337 3.74 -2.28 7.87
N VAL A 338 3.77 -3.53 8.32
CA VAL A 338 2.58 -4.30 8.68
C VAL A 338 2.73 -4.83 10.10
N PHE A 339 1.74 -4.55 10.94
CA PHE A 339 1.61 -5.12 12.28
C PHE A 339 0.52 -6.17 12.26
N MET A 340 0.79 -7.32 12.88
CA MET A 340 -0.13 -8.45 12.95
C MET A 340 -0.58 -8.71 14.38
N GLU A 341 -1.79 -9.24 14.52
CA GLU A 341 -2.33 -9.82 15.74
C GLU A 341 -3.13 -11.09 15.42
N LYS A 342 -3.27 -11.98 16.41
CA LYS A 342 -4.16 -13.15 16.34
C LYS A 342 -5.39 -12.89 17.18
N VAL A 343 -6.57 -12.91 16.55
CA VAL A 343 -7.86 -12.79 17.24
C VAL A 343 -8.69 -14.01 16.89
N ASN A 344 -9.15 -14.73 17.92
CA ASN A 344 -9.89 -15.99 17.77
C ASN A 344 -9.16 -17.03 16.87
N GLY A 345 -7.83 -17.07 16.96
CA GLY A 345 -6.98 -18.00 16.20
C GLY A 345 -6.78 -17.64 14.72
N GLU A 346 -7.35 -16.54 14.23
CA GLU A 346 -7.10 -16.02 12.88
C GLU A 346 -6.21 -14.78 12.93
N TYR A 347 -5.29 -14.66 11.96
CA TYR A 347 -4.50 -13.46 11.80
C TYR A 347 -5.34 -12.32 11.25
N GLN A 348 -5.06 -11.14 11.79
CA GLN A 348 -5.49 -9.87 11.26
C GLN A 348 -4.47 -8.79 11.61
N GLY A 349 -4.71 -7.55 11.24
CA GLY A 349 -3.82 -6.46 11.59
C GLY A 349 -3.95 -5.28 10.65
N GLY A 350 -2.91 -4.47 10.54
CA GLY A 350 -2.96 -3.30 9.68
C GLY A 350 -1.61 -2.92 9.10
N ALA A 351 -1.68 -2.03 8.12
CA ALA A 351 -0.55 -1.55 7.37
C ALA A 351 -0.48 -0.01 7.40
N ILE A 352 0.75 0.49 7.47
CA ILE A 352 1.10 1.91 7.41
C ILE A 352 2.30 2.03 6.46
N GLU A 353 2.38 3.12 5.72
CA GLU A 353 3.55 3.41 4.90
C GLU A 353 4.82 3.56 5.76
N LEU A 354 5.99 3.21 5.22
CA LEU A 354 7.26 3.41 5.92
C LEU A 354 8.18 4.35 5.15
N ARG A 355 8.42 4.03 3.87
CA ARG A 355 9.36 4.78 3.04
C ARG A 355 9.04 4.62 1.56
N ASN A 356 8.90 5.75 0.86
CA ASN A 356 8.82 5.86 -0.59
C ASN A 356 10.16 6.27 -1.21
N GLY A 357 10.16 6.59 -2.51
CA GLY A 357 11.30 7.25 -3.16
C GLY A 357 12.46 6.32 -3.49
N PHE A 358 12.23 5.01 -3.50
CA PHE A 358 13.16 4.07 -4.13
C PHE A 358 13.23 4.36 -5.63
N ARG A 359 14.40 4.13 -6.22
CA ARG A 359 14.69 4.57 -7.58
C ARG A 359 14.08 3.68 -8.66
N SER A 360 13.70 2.44 -8.32
CA SER A 360 13.02 1.47 -9.17
C SER A 360 12.06 0.62 -8.32
N GLY A 361 11.37 -0.35 -8.91
CA GLY A 361 10.37 -1.16 -8.23
C GLY A 361 10.95 -2.09 -7.18
N VAL A 362 10.55 -1.98 -5.92
CA VAL A 362 11.05 -2.80 -4.81
C VAL A 362 10.58 -4.25 -4.96
N LEU A 363 11.52 -5.18 -5.14
CA LEU A 363 11.20 -6.59 -5.35
C LEU A 363 11.71 -7.51 -4.23
N ARG A 364 12.94 -7.27 -3.76
CA ARG A 364 13.62 -8.13 -2.78
C ARG A 364 14.26 -7.31 -1.67
N MET A 365 14.36 -7.89 -0.47
CA MET A 365 14.88 -7.26 0.72
C MET A 365 15.68 -8.25 1.57
N ALA A 366 16.83 -7.81 2.07
CA ALA A 366 17.66 -8.61 2.97
C ALA A 366 18.31 -7.73 4.05
N TRP A 367 18.22 -8.16 5.31
CA TRP A 367 18.82 -7.44 6.43
C TRP A 367 20.35 -7.57 6.42
N ALA A 368 21.05 -6.44 6.48
CA ALA A 368 22.47 -6.39 6.70
C ALA A 368 22.81 -6.66 8.18
N LYS A 369 24.07 -7.02 8.46
CA LYS A 369 24.55 -7.26 9.83
C LYS A 369 24.57 -6.00 10.70
N ASP A 370 24.60 -4.81 10.08
CA ASP A 370 24.57 -3.51 10.77
C ASP A 370 23.14 -3.01 11.07
N GLY A 371 22.11 -3.81 10.75
CA GLY A 371 20.70 -3.44 10.94
C GLY A 371 20.13 -2.55 9.83
N SER A 372 20.89 -2.22 8.78
CA SER A 372 20.32 -1.63 7.57
C SER A 372 19.67 -2.69 6.68
N LEU A 373 18.82 -2.26 5.75
CA LEU A 373 18.07 -3.16 4.86
C LEU A 373 18.55 -2.97 3.42
N PHE A 374 19.08 -4.03 2.79
CA PHE A 374 19.31 -4.03 1.35
C PHE A 374 17.98 -4.18 0.62
N VAL A 375 17.82 -3.43 -0.47
CA VAL A 375 16.61 -3.34 -1.28
C VAL A 375 16.99 -3.55 -2.74
N GLY A 376 16.55 -4.67 -3.29
CA GLY A 376 16.73 -5.08 -4.67
C GLY A 376 15.55 -4.66 -5.51
N GLU A 377 15.83 -4.01 -6.63
CA GLU A 377 14.82 -3.31 -7.41
C GLU A 377 14.90 -3.64 -8.91
N THR A 378 13.74 -3.63 -9.56
CA THR A 378 13.60 -3.90 -10.98
C THR A 378 12.35 -3.23 -11.56
N ASN A 379 12.48 -2.74 -12.80
CA ASN A 379 11.38 -2.28 -13.64
C ASN A 379 11.07 -3.26 -14.79
N ARG A 380 11.79 -4.39 -14.85
CA ARG A 380 11.54 -5.42 -15.86
C ARG A 380 10.15 -6.04 -15.64
N GLY A 381 9.41 -6.24 -16.73
CA GLY A 381 8.12 -6.91 -16.74
C GLY A 381 6.93 -6.03 -16.38
N TRP A 382 7.06 -5.12 -15.42
CA TRP A 382 6.01 -4.15 -15.07
C TRP A 382 6.61 -2.80 -14.70
N GLY A 383 5.96 -1.70 -15.11
CA GLY A 383 6.41 -0.35 -14.77
C GLY A 383 6.36 -0.08 -13.25
N SER A 384 7.14 0.91 -12.81
CA SER A 384 7.26 1.32 -11.41
C SER A 384 7.34 2.85 -11.29
N ALA A 385 7.11 3.35 -10.07
CA ALA A 385 7.23 4.77 -9.74
C ALA A 385 8.64 5.31 -9.89
N GLY A 386 9.61 4.47 -9.55
CA GLY A 386 11.01 4.71 -9.82
C GLY A 386 11.30 4.73 -11.32
N ASP A 387 12.10 5.71 -11.75
CA ASP A 387 12.46 5.89 -13.16
C ASP A 387 13.68 5.07 -13.59
N ALA A 388 14.42 4.49 -12.64
CA ALA A 388 15.51 3.59 -12.97
C ALA A 388 14.97 2.24 -13.43
N ASN A 389 15.61 1.65 -14.44
CA ASN A 389 15.26 0.31 -14.92
C ASN A 389 15.50 -0.79 -13.86
N GLU A 390 16.36 -0.50 -12.89
CA GLU A 390 16.79 -1.41 -11.84
C GLU A 390 17.50 -0.66 -10.70
N GLY A 391 17.76 -1.38 -9.60
CA GLY A 391 18.51 -0.82 -8.49
C GLY A 391 18.94 -1.85 -7.46
N LEU A 392 20.00 -1.48 -6.74
CA LEU A 392 20.34 -2.05 -5.44
C LEU A 392 20.59 -0.87 -4.50
N GLN A 393 19.69 -0.68 -3.55
CA GLN A 393 19.75 0.39 -2.56
C GLN A 393 19.79 -0.18 -1.15
N ARG A 394 20.05 0.69 -0.18
CA ARG A 394 20.11 0.36 1.23
C ARG A 394 19.29 1.37 2.01
N LEU A 395 18.34 0.90 2.80
CA LEU A 395 17.56 1.71 3.73
C LEU A 395 18.26 1.73 5.09
N VAL A 396 18.64 2.92 5.55
CA VAL A 396 19.42 3.12 6.78
C VAL A 396 18.62 3.99 7.74
N TRP A 397 18.31 3.46 8.91
CA TRP A 397 17.74 4.22 10.01
C TRP A 397 18.84 5.00 10.75
N ASN A 398 18.59 6.27 11.07
CA ASN A 398 19.57 7.14 11.74
C ASN A 398 19.58 7.03 13.27
N GLY A 399 18.72 6.18 13.86
CA GLY A 399 18.58 6.03 15.31
C GLY A 399 17.56 6.96 15.97
N ALA A 400 17.03 7.96 15.25
CA ALA A 400 16.01 8.86 15.79
C ALA A 400 14.61 8.24 15.67
N ILE A 401 13.81 8.38 16.73
CA ILE A 401 12.44 7.89 16.76
C ILE A 401 11.52 8.95 16.12
N PRO A 402 10.73 8.63 15.07
CA PRO A 402 9.72 9.54 14.52
C PRO A 402 8.54 9.68 15.49
N PHE A 403 7.75 10.75 15.40
CA PHE A 403 6.40 10.78 15.98
C PHE A 403 5.44 10.11 14.99
N GLU A 404 4.95 8.92 15.34
CA GLU A 404 4.31 8.01 14.40
C GLU A 404 3.31 7.07 15.10
N ILE A 405 2.36 6.51 14.33
CA ILE A 405 1.54 5.38 14.76
C ILE A 405 2.42 4.13 14.85
N ARG A 406 2.65 3.61 16.06
CA ARG A 406 3.40 2.36 16.26
C ARG A 406 2.58 1.15 15.84
N THR A 407 1.36 1.02 16.32
CA THR A 407 0.44 -0.08 15.98
C THR A 407 -1.01 0.35 16.19
N VAL A 408 -1.93 -0.36 15.56
CA VAL A 408 -3.37 -0.30 15.87
C VAL A 408 -3.80 -1.70 16.30
N LYS A 409 -4.59 -1.80 17.38
CA LYS A 409 -5.22 -3.04 17.82
C LYS A 409 -6.72 -2.95 17.75
N ALA A 410 -7.38 -4.02 17.33
CA ALA A 410 -8.83 -4.11 17.45
C ALA A 410 -9.22 -4.21 18.93
N MET A 411 -10.32 -3.55 19.29
CA MET A 411 -10.94 -3.61 20.61
C MET A 411 -12.42 -4.00 20.43
N PRO A 412 -13.12 -4.49 21.47
CA PRO A 412 -14.53 -4.92 21.35
C PRO A 412 -15.52 -3.81 20.94
N ASP A 413 -15.08 -2.55 20.99
CA ASP A 413 -15.85 -1.33 20.76
C ASP A 413 -15.16 -0.34 19.81
N GLY A 414 -14.04 -0.69 19.19
CA GLY A 414 -13.29 0.21 18.33
C GLY A 414 -11.84 -0.21 18.16
N PHE A 415 -10.92 0.76 18.23
CA PHE A 415 -9.50 0.53 18.02
C PHE A 415 -8.66 1.22 19.09
N GLU A 416 -7.56 0.59 19.52
CA GLU A 416 -6.51 1.23 20.31
C GLU A 416 -5.32 1.53 19.41
N VAL A 417 -4.99 2.81 19.29
CA VAL A 417 -3.81 3.30 18.56
C VAL A 417 -2.69 3.52 19.57
N GLU A 418 -1.53 2.94 19.32
CA GLU A 418 -0.30 3.18 20.08
C GLU A 418 0.65 4.04 19.26
N PHE A 419 1.28 5.03 19.89
CA PHE A 419 2.19 5.99 19.27
C PHE A 419 3.64 5.69 19.67
N THR A 420 4.59 6.18 18.88
CA THR A 420 6.03 6.06 19.16
C THR A 420 6.55 7.13 20.13
N LYS A 421 5.78 8.21 20.34
CA LYS A 421 6.05 9.27 21.33
C LYS A 421 4.74 9.78 21.94
N PRO A 422 4.79 10.47 23.09
CA PRO A 422 3.60 11.02 23.73
C PRO A 422 2.83 12.00 22.83
N VAL A 423 1.51 11.88 22.80
CA VAL A 423 0.61 12.80 22.09
C VAL A 423 0.26 14.02 22.94
N ASP A 424 -0.03 15.14 22.27
CA ASP A 424 -0.74 16.26 22.90
C ASP A 424 -2.16 15.80 23.23
N ARG A 425 -2.47 15.72 24.53
CA ARG A 425 -3.73 15.17 25.02
C ARG A 425 -4.94 15.92 24.49
N LYS A 426 -4.88 17.25 24.36
CA LYS A 426 -6.00 18.06 23.87
C LYS A 426 -6.34 17.74 22.41
N SER A 427 -5.33 17.56 21.57
CA SER A 427 -5.51 17.14 20.18
C SER A 427 -6.04 15.71 20.09
N ALA A 428 -5.50 14.80 20.90
CA ALA A 428 -5.85 13.38 20.87
C ALA A 428 -7.19 13.06 21.55
N GLU A 429 -7.70 13.92 22.43
CA GLU A 429 -9.04 13.80 23.03
C GLU A 429 -10.15 14.44 22.17
N ASP A 430 -9.82 15.02 21.02
CA ASP A 430 -10.78 15.62 20.10
C ASP A 430 -11.18 14.63 19.00
N LEU A 431 -12.48 14.33 18.90
CA LEU A 431 -13.01 13.46 17.85
C LEU A 431 -12.79 14.01 16.44
N ALA A 432 -12.62 15.34 16.28
CA ALA A 432 -12.27 15.94 15.00
C ALA A 432 -10.87 15.56 14.51
N SER A 433 -10.01 15.03 15.38
CA SER A 433 -8.67 14.57 15.02
C SER A 433 -8.65 13.23 14.31
N TYR A 434 -9.78 12.53 14.30
CA TYR A 434 -9.92 11.18 13.82
C TYR A 434 -11.01 11.07 12.75
N ARG A 435 -10.78 10.16 11.81
CA ARG A 435 -11.82 9.70 10.89
C ARG A 435 -11.63 8.23 10.62
N VAL A 436 -12.72 7.48 10.69
CA VAL A 436 -12.71 6.05 10.33
C VAL A 436 -13.69 5.83 9.19
N GLU A 437 -13.17 5.29 8.10
CA GLU A 437 -13.97 4.75 7.01
C GLU A 437 -13.72 3.26 6.91
N SER A 438 -14.68 2.54 6.34
CA SER A 438 -14.42 1.17 5.94
C SER A 438 -14.86 0.92 4.50
N PHE A 439 -14.23 -0.03 3.83
CA PHE A 439 -14.52 -0.44 2.47
C PHE A 439 -13.97 -1.84 2.21
N LEU A 440 -14.31 -2.41 1.05
CA LEU A 440 -13.76 -3.68 0.58
C LEU A 440 -13.64 -3.67 -0.94
N TYR A 441 -13.22 -4.78 -1.53
CA TYR A 441 -13.14 -4.99 -2.97
C TYR A 441 -14.16 -6.04 -3.42
N LYS A 442 -14.62 -5.93 -4.65
CA LYS A 442 -15.43 -7.00 -5.26
C LYS A 442 -14.52 -8.19 -5.56
N TYR A 443 -15.09 -9.38 -5.53
CA TYR A 443 -14.46 -10.64 -5.93
C TYR A 443 -15.09 -11.14 -7.25
N HIS A 444 -14.37 -10.98 -8.35
CA HIS A 444 -14.87 -11.21 -9.72
C HIS A 444 -13.72 -11.32 -10.73
N SER A 445 -14.01 -11.79 -11.93
CA SER A 445 -13.04 -12.02 -13.00
C SER A 445 -12.56 -10.77 -13.77
N VAL A 446 -13.02 -9.57 -13.41
CA VAL A 446 -12.53 -8.34 -14.04
C VAL A 446 -11.14 -8.04 -13.48
N TYR A 447 -10.27 -7.49 -14.32
CA TYR A 447 -8.95 -7.07 -13.90
C TYR A 447 -9.06 -5.91 -12.88
N GLY A 448 -8.85 -6.23 -11.61
CA GLY A 448 -8.95 -5.29 -10.51
C GLY A 448 -10.36 -5.01 -10.04
N SER A 449 -10.44 -4.21 -8.99
CA SER A 449 -11.70 -3.85 -8.39
C SER A 449 -11.65 -2.44 -7.81
N PRO A 450 -12.70 -1.63 -8.02
CA PRO A 450 -12.84 -0.41 -7.24
C PRO A 450 -13.09 -0.76 -5.76
N THR A 451 -12.85 0.21 -4.88
CA THR A 451 -13.36 0.11 -3.50
C THR A 451 -14.89 0.15 -3.54
N VAL A 452 -15.54 -0.78 -2.86
CA VAL A 452 -17.00 -0.88 -2.74
C VAL A 452 -17.45 -0.86 -1.28
N ASN A 453 -18.76 -0.67 -1.08
CA ASN A 453 -19.38 -0.64 0.25
C ASN A 453 -18.70 0.36 1.19
N LYS A 454 -18.25 1.51 0.66
CA LYS A 454 -17.53 2.52 1.44
C LYS A 454 -18.49 3.21 2.40
N GLU A 455 -18.15 3.21 3.69
CA GLU A 455 -18.95 3.81 4.74
C GLU A 455 -18.06 4.58 5.73
N ALA A 456 -18.49 5.79 6.11
CA ALA A 456 -17.91 6.51 7.23
C ALA A 456 -18.50 5.97 8.53
N LEU A 457 -17.65 5.59 9.49
CA LEU A 457 -18.07 5.01 10.75
C LEU A 457 -18.14 6.07 11.85
N PRO A 458 -19.23 6.11 12.65
CA PRO A 458 -19.39 7.14 13.68
C PRO A 458 -18.42 6.93 14.84
N LEU A 459 -17.72 8.00 15.23
CA LEU A 459 -16.86 8.01 16.42
C LEU A 459 -17.67 8.46 17.62
N LYS A 460 -17.65 7.67 18.70
CA LYS A 460 -18.48 7.92 19.88
C LYS A 460 -17.70 8.56 21.02
N GLY A 461 -16.40 8.26 21.13
CA GLY A 461 -15.54 8.81 22.17
C GLY A 461 -14.10 8.35 22.01
N VAL A 462 -13.17 9.03 22.69
CA VAL A 462 -11.76 8.68 22.71
C VAL A 462 -11.20 8.78 24.13
N LYS A 463 -10.35 7.83 24.51
CA LYS A 463 -9.63 7.82 25.79
C LYS A 463 -8.13 7.79 25.53
N VAL A 464 -7.42 8.80 26.01
CA VAL A 464 -5.95 8.85 25.96
C VAL A 464 -5.39 8.22 27.23
N SER A 465 -4.35 7.39 27.09
CA SER A 465 -3.69 6.74 28.23
C SER A 465 -2.98 7.76 29.12
N ALA A 466 -2.69 7.36 30.37
CA ALA A 466 -2.06 8.24 31.36
C ALA A 466 -0.68 8.78 30.91
N ASP A 467 0.09 7.95 30.20
CA ASP A 467 1.40 8.27 29.62
C ASP A 467 1.32 9.00 28.27
N ASN A 468 0.10 9.26 27.76
CA ASN A 468 -0.17 9.82 26.44
C ASN A 468 0.43 9.01 25.28
N MET A 469 0.74 7.73 25.46
CA MET A 469 1.28 6.87 24.40
C MET A 469 0.21 6.14 23.60
N LYS A 470 -1.06 6.20 24.03
CA LYS A 470 -2.17 5.48 23.40
C LYS A 470 -3.44 6.31 23.34
N ALA A 471 -4.24 6.08 22.30
CA ALA A 471 -5.60 6.58 22.17
C ALA A 471 -6.53 5.41 21.80
N ARG A 472 -7.48 5.09 22.67
CA ARG A 472 -8.55 4.12 22.39
C ARG A 472 -9.79 4.86 21.89
N ILE A 473 -10.16 4.60 20.65
CA ILE A 473 -11.25 5.25 19.93
C ILE A 473 -12.43 4.29 19.90
N ILE A 474 -13.59 4.72 20.41
CA ILE A 474 -14.84 3.98 20.28
C ILE A 474 -15.42 4.26 18.89
N VAL A 475 -15.54 3.21 18.08
CA VAL A 475 -16.05 3.26 16.71
C VAL A 475 -17.36 2.49 16.63
N GLY A 476 -18.44 3.15 16.24
CA GLY A 476 -19.72 2.51 15.98
C GLY A 476 -19.69 1.70 14.68
N ASP A 477 -20.51 0.65 14.63
CA ASP A 477 -20.80 -0.10 13.41
C ASP A 477 -19.55 -0.70 12.73
N MET A 478 -18.60 -1.21 13.53
CA MET A 478 -17.45 -1.93 12.99
C MET A 478 -17.88 -3.13 12.16
N ARG A 479 -17.34 -3.24 10.94
CA ARG A 479 -17.73 -4.27 9.97
C ARG A 479 -16.67 -5.35 9.83
N ARG A 480 -17.01 -6.57 10.21
CA ARG A 480 -16.11 -7.73 10.10
C ARG A 480 -15.79 -8.03 8.62
N TYR A 481 -14.55 -8.43 8.34
CA TYR A 481 -13.90 -8.64 7.04
C TYR A 481 -13.61 -7.39 6.19
N TYR A 482 -13.93 -6.20 6.68
CA TYR A 482 -13.67 -4.96 5.96
C TYR A 482 -12.28 -4.41 6.31
N ILE A 483 -11.79 -3.55 5.41
CA ILE A 483 -10.68 -2.66 5.68
C ILE A 483 -11.24 -1.44 6.39
N HIS A 484 -10.62 -1.03 7.48
CA HIS A 484 -10.88 0.20 8.21
C HIS A 484 -9.70 1.13 8.00
N GLN A 485 -9.94 2.25 7.30
CA GLN A 485 -8.98 3.33 7.17
C GLN A 485 -9.15 4.26 8.37
N LEU A 486 -8.17 4.25 9.27
CA LEU A 486 -8.07 5.19 10.39
C LEU A 486 -7.18 6.36 9.94
N THR A 487 -7.75 7.55 9.87
CA THR A 487 -7.03 8.80 9.57
C THR A 487 -6.92 9.63 10.85
N LEU A 488 -5.71 10.03 11.22
CA LEU A 488 -5.35 10.71 12.47
C LEU A 488 -4.72 12.11 12.22
N ASP A 489 -5.11 12.78 11.13
CA ASP A 489 -4.51 14.04 10.65
C ASP A 489 -4.56 15.18 11.69
N GLY A 490 -5.42 15.11 12.71
CA GLY A 490 -5.50 16.12 13.78
C GLY A 490 -4.70 15.79 15.05
N VAL A 491 -4.16 14.57 15.18
CA VAL A 491 -3.33 14.19 16.33
C VAL A 491 -1.97 14.87 16.24
N ARG A 492 -1.51 15.44 17.36
CA ARG A 492 -0.22 16.15 17.46
C ARG A 492 0.66 15.52 18.53
N GLY A 493 1.98 15.64 18.35
CA GLY A 493 2.95 15.25 19.37
C GLY A 493 2.93 16.24 20.54
N ALA A 494 3.16 15.75 21.76
CA ALA A 494 3.23 16.62 22.95
C ALA A 494 4.39 17.63 22.84
N GLU A 495 5.48 17.22 22.21
CA GLU A 495 6.64 18.06 21.91
C GLU A 495 6.57 18.59 20.48
N GLY A 496 6.84 19.89 20.30
CA GLY A 496 6.91 20.54 18.99
C GLY A 496 5.58 20.64 18.24
N SER A 497 4.50 20.03 18.75
CA SER A 497 3.20 19.94 18.07
C SER A 497 3.32 19.39 16.64
N TYR A 498 4.23 18.44 16.43
CA TYR A 498 4.41 17.81 15.12
C TYR A 498 3.21 16.93 14.74
N SER A 499 2.93 16.86 13.45
CA SER A 499 2.02 15.87 12.87
C SER A 499 2.67 14.49 12.83
N LEU A 500 1.85 13.44 12.76
CA LEU A 500 2.32 12.07 12.49
C LEU A 500 3.03 12.03 11.12
N VAL A 501 4.14 11.29 11.04
CA VAL A 501 4.85 11.10 9.77
C VAL A 501 3.92 10.40 8.75
N HIS A 502 3.21 9.35 9.17
CA HIS A 502 2.15 8.70 8.40
C HIS A 502 0.82 8.68 9.18
N PRO A 503 -0.11 9.60 8.90
CA PRO A 503 -1.32 9.75 9.71
C PRO A 503 -2.42 8.74 9.38
N ILE A 504 -2.17 7.77 8.50
CA ILE A 504 -3.19 6.82 8.03
C ILE A 504 -2.74 5.38 8.29
N ALA A 505 -3.59 4.62 8.98
CA ALA A 505 -3.46 3.17 9.12
C ALA A 505 -4.63 2.46 8.43
N TYR A 506 -4.32 1.37 7.72
CA TYR A 506 -5.32 0.53 7.06
C TYR A 506 -5.40 -0.80 7.79
N TYR A 507 -6.44 -0.97 8.61
CA TYR A 507 -6.64 -2.14 9.44
C TYR A 507 -7.62 -3.11 8.78
N THR A 508 -7.27 -4.39 8.67
CA THR A 508 -8.18 -5.46 8.21
C THR A 508 -8.78 -6.16 9.42
N LEU A 509 -10.10 -6.10 9.58
CA LEU A 509 -10.78 -6.63 10.77
C LEU A 509 -11.48 -7.96 10.48
N ASN A 510 -10.77 -9.09 10.57
CA ASN A 510 -11.36 -10.41 10.33
C ASN A 510 -12.24 -10.90 11.49
N ASN A 511 -11.90 -10.54 12.72
CA ASN A 511 -12.61 -10.85 13.94
C ASN A 511 -12.61 -9.65 14.90
N ILE A 512 -13.73 -9.46 15.59
CA ILE A 512 -13.82 -8.49 16.69
C ILE A 512 -13.40 -9.24 17.97
N PRO A 513 -12.39 -8.77 18.70
CA PRO A 513 -11.95 -9.43 19.92
C PRO A 513 -13.00 -9.29 21.02
N ASP A 514 -13.04 -10.29 21.91
CA ASP A 514 -13.77 -10.20 23.17
C ASP A 514 -13.02 -9.30 24.17
N GLY A 515 -13.73 -8.83 25.20
CA GLY A 515 -13.13 -8.07 26.29
C GLY A 515 -13.98 -6.91 26.80
N GLN A 516 -13.40 -6.12 27.70
CA GLN A 516 -14.07 -4.99 28.33
C GLN A 516 -14.19 -3.80 27.37
N LYS A 517 -15.41 -3.31 27.17
CA LYS A 517 -15.72 -2.06 26.47
C LYS A 517 -15.51 -0.86 27.40
N LEU A 518 -15.11 0.28 26.84
CA LEU A 518 -15.03 1.53 27.60
C LEU A 518 -16.43 2.05 27.93
N ALA A 519 -16.58 2.55 29.15
CA ALA A 519 -17.79 3.25 29.55
C ALA A 519 -17.77 4.71 29.03
N MET A 520 -18.92 5.23 28.62
CA MET A 520 -19.02 6.56 28.01
C MET A 520 -18.65 7.72 28.95
N ASN A 521 -18.66 7.50 30.26
CA ASN A 521 -18.21 8.47 31.27
C ASN A 521 -16.68 8.51 31.44
N GLU A 522 -15.94 7.58 30.81
CA GLU A 522 -14.48 7.51 30.88
C GLU A 522 -13.78 8.05 29.63
N VAL A 523 -14.53 8.56 28.65
CA VAL A 523 -14.02 9.00 27.35
C VAL A 523 -14.36 10.45 27.09
N SER A 524 -13.49 11.13 26.34
CA SER A 524 -13.82 12.42 25.76
C SER A 524 -14.77 12.24 24.58
N THR A 525 -15.81 13.08 24.53
CA THR A 525 -16.74 13.21 23.40
C THR A 525 -16.61 14.57 22.70
N ARG A 526 -15.58 15.35 23.07
CA ARG A 526 -15.28 16.65 22.47
C ARG A 526 -15.11 16.50 20.96
N ASN A 527 -15.74 17.39 20.20
CA ASN A 527 -15.57 17.48 18.76
C ASN A 527 -15.49 18.96 18.35
N SER A 528 -14.28 19.43 18.04
CA SER A 528 -14.08 20.84 17.64
C SER A 528 -14.66 21.19 16.28
N ALA A 529 -14.86 20.21 15.38
CA ALA A 529 -15.47 20.45 14.07
C ALA A 529 -16.97 20.77 14.16
N THR A 530 -17.63 20.40 15.26
CA THR A 530 -19.06 20.65 15.52
C THR A 530 -19.31 21.72 16.57
N ALA A 531 -18.27 22.30 17.17
CA ALA A 531 -18.42 23.37 18.12
C ALA A 531 -18.98 24.62 17.40
N PRO A 532 -20.02 25.29 17.92
CA PRO A 532 -20.45 26.56 17.37
C PRO A 532 -19.28 27.54 17.49
N THR A 533 -18.80 28.04 16.35
CA THR A 533 -17.83 29.13 16.30
C THR A 533 -18.39 30.24 17.17
N SER A 534 -17.74 30.55 18.29
CA SER A 534 -18.16 31.64 19.16
C SER A 534 -18.28 32.89 18.29
N ALA A 535 -19.49 33.40 18.15
CA ALA A 535 -19.75 34.61 17.40
C ALA A 535 -18.82 35.72 17.91
N ALA A 536 -18.14 36.39 16.98
CA ALA A 536 -17.46 37.64 17.27
C ALA A 536 -18.45 38.61 17.96
N PRO A 537 -18.00 39.49 18.88
CA PRO A 537 -18.90 40.37 19.61
C PRO A 537 -19.73 41.20 18.63
N ALA A 538 -21.05 41.08 18.72
CA ALA A 538 -21.96 41.82 17.87
C ALA A 538 -21.80 43.33 18.15
N THR A 539 -21.32 44.07 17.16
CA THR A 539 -21.50 45.53 17.10
C THR A 539 -22.98 45.86 17.01
N ALA A 540 -23.38 46.87 17.78
CA ALA A 540 -24.77 47.28 18.04
C ALA A 540 -25.60 47.56 16.76
N PRO A 541 -26.94 47.39 16.80
CA PRO A 541 -27.78 47.60 15.63
C PRO A 541 -28.09 49.10 15.43
N ALA A 542 -27.80 49.59 14.23
CA ALA A 542 -28.35 50.86 13.74
C ALA A 542 -29.81 50.67 13.32
N THR A 543 -30.64 51.60 13.78
CA THR A 543 -32.08 51.74 13.54
C THR A 543 -32.45 51.93 12.06
N GLY A 544 -33.50 51.27 11.56
CA GLY A 544 -34.01 51.57 10.22
C GLY A 544 -35.22 50.76 9.73
N LYS A 545 -36.42 51.20 10.12
CA LYS A 545 -37.73 51.17 9.43
C LYS A 545 -38.42 49.86 8.95
N LYS A 546 -39.68 49.78 9.40
CA LYS A 546 -40.81 48.91 9.03
C LYS A 546 -41.11 48.83 7.52
N ALA A 547 -41.57 47.64 7.08
CA ALA A 547 -42.77 47.51 6.24
C ALA A 547 -43.41 46.12 6.36
N THR A 548 -44.58 46.10 7.00
CA THR A 548 -45.82 45.34 6.75
C THR A 548 -45.83 43.86 6.33
N ALA A 549 -46.56 43.10 7.15
CA ALA A 549 -47.05 41.75 6.94
C ALA A 549 -48.30 41.70 6.04
N THR A 550 -48.48 40.57 5.36
CA THR A 550 -49.80 40.11 4.88
C THR A 550 -49.97 38.64 5.22
N LYS A 551 -51.08 38.33 5.89
CA LYS A 551 -51.52 37.01 6.35
C LYS A 551 -52.25 36.23 5.26
N GLY A 552 -52.18 34.90 5.35
CA GLY A 552 -53.18 33.94 4.86
C GLY A 552 -52.50 32.70 4.28
N LYS A 553 -52.89 31.45 4.58
CA LYS A 553 -53.93 30.87 5.43
C LYS A 553 -53.57 29.39 5.60
N VAL A 554 -53.92 28.81 6.74
CA VAL A 554 -53.66 27.43 7.17
C VAL A 554 -54.74 26.47 6.67
N THR A 555 -54.35 25.25 6.25
CA THR A 555 -55.11 23.98 6.33
C THR A 555 -54.06 22.83 6.34
N THR A 556 -53.69 22.25 7.49
CA THR A 556 -54.24 21.08 8.25
C THR A 556 -53.78 19.70 7.77
N GLY A 557 -53.09 18.96 8.67
CA GLY A 557 -52.89 17.48 8.74
C GLY A 557 -51.90 16.89 7.73
N GLU A 558 -50.96 15.98 8.01
CA GLU A 558 -50.77 15.00 9.10
C GLU A 558 -49.30 14.53 9.17
N SER A 559 -48.97 13.83 10.26
CA SER A 559 -47.65 13.37 10.70
C SER A 559 -46.94 12.40 9.74
N THR A 560 -45.60 12.45 9.66
CA THR A 560 -44.73 11.24 9.63
C THR A 560 -43.25 11.56 9.93
N ARG A 561 -42.73 10.81 10.92
CA ARG A 561 -41.36 10.34 11.20
C ARG A 561 -40.15 10.99 10.49
N GLY A 562 -39.29 11.61 11.33
CA GLY A 562 -37.83 11.50 11.34
C GLY A 562 -37.06 11.39 10.01
N ALA A 563 -36.80 12.54 9.39
CA ALA A 563 -35.89 12.64 8.25
C ALA A 563 -34.43 12.90 8.72
N LYS A 564 -33.50 12.10 8.19
CA LYS A 564 -32.03 12.31 8.23
C LYS A 564 -31.69 13.73 7.70
N PRO A 565 -30.68 14.44 8.24
CA PRO A 565 -30.30 15.74 7.71
C PRO A 565 -29.75 15.58 6.29
N LYS A 566 -30.47 16.18 5.32
CA LYS A 566 -29.99 16.39 3.96
C LYS A 566 -28.90 17.48 3.99
N ILE A 567 -27.75 17.17 3.41
CA ILE A 567 -26.68 18.12 3.14
C ILE A 567 -27.23 19.15 2.15
N GLN A 568 -27.23 20.43 2.53
CA GLN A 568 -27.56 21.53 1.63
C GLN A 568 -26.42 21.71 0.62
N GLU A 569 -26.74 21.51 -0.67
CA GLU A 569 -25.87 21.85 -1.80
C GLU A 569 -25.79 23.36 -2.00
N GLY A 570 -24.60 23.82 -2.39
CA GLY A 570 -24.43 25.10 -3.07
C GLY A 570 -23.96 26.26 -2.22
N GLN A 571 -22.68 26.25 -1.81
CA GLN A 571 -21.90 27.48 -1.77
C GLN A 571 -20.54 27.24 -2.42
N ALA A 572 -20.28 27.99 -3.49
CA ALA A 572 -18.96 28.10 -4.10
C ALA A 572 -18.02 28.73 -3.08
N VAL A 573 -17.11 27.93 -2.52
CA VAL A 573 -16.05 28.43 -1.65
C VAL A 573 -14.94 28.92 -2.57
N SER A 574 -14.90 30.23 -2.85
CA SER A 574 -13.68 30.85 -3.34
C SER A 574 -12.65 30.79 -2.20
N MET A 575 -11.74 29.82 -2.26
CA MET A 575 -10.64 29.71 -1.30
C MET A 575 -9.72 30.93 -1.52
N ALA A 576 -9.63 31.83 -0.53
CA ALA A 576 -8.86 33.07 -0.60
C ALA A 576 -7.34 32.83 -0.73
N LYS A 577 -6.88 31.60 -0.47
CA LYS A 577 -5.51 31.13 -0.71
C LYS A 577 -5.59 29.67 -1.17
N ALA A 578 -4.81 29.31 -2.19
CA ALA A 578 -4.74 27.91 -2.62
C ALA A 578 -4.14 27.04 -1.50
N PRO A 579 -4.64 25.81 -1.29
CA PRO A 579 -4.07 24.88 -0.31
C PRO A 579 -2.59 24.62 -0.57
N THR A 580 -1.82 24.41 0.49
CA THR A 580 -0.45 23.90 0.44
C THR A 580 -0.45 22.39 0.18
N TYR A 581 0.71 21.83 -0.19
CA TYR A 581 0.85 20.38 -0.36
C TYR A 581 0.52 19.61 0.93
N ASP A 582 0.97 20.10 2.08
CA ASP A 582 0.72 19.43 3.37
C ASP A 582 -0.78 19.37 3.71
N GLU A 583 -1.55 20.39 3.31
CA GLU A 583 -3.01 20.42 3.51
C GLU A 583 -3.77 19.47 2.57
N VAL A 584 -3.19 19.09 1.42
CA VAL A 584 -3.82 18.17 0.47
C VAL A 584 -3.20 16.77 0.44
N LYS A 585 -2.01 16.56 1.02
CA LYS A 585 -1.30 15.26 1.01
C LYS A 585 -2.19 14.14 1.53
N GLY A 586 -2.90 14.38 2.63
CA GLY A 586 -3.87 13.43 3.19
C GLY A 586 -5.02 13.11 2.23
N LEU A 587 -5.51 14.09 1.46
CA LEU A 587 -6.56 13.91 0.45
C LEU A 587 -6.05 13.13 -0.77
N LEU A 588 -4.87 13.49 -1.30
CA LEU A 588 -4.23 12.82 -2.43
C LEU A 588 -3.94 11.35 -2.12
N THR A 589 -3.50 11.06 -0.89
CA THR A 589 -3.26 9.69 -0.42
C THR A 589 -4.57 8.93 -0.24
N ARG A 590 -5.56 9.54 0.45
CA ARG A 590 -6.87 8.94 0.72
C ARG A 590 -7.62 8.55 -0.54
N HIS A 591 -7.54 9.38 -1.57
CA HIS A 591 -8.20 9.16 -2.86
C HIS A 591 -7.25 8.53 -3.88
N THR A 592 -6.16 7.90 -3.41
CA THR A 592 -5.21 7.11 -4.20
C THR A 592 -4.60 7.84 -5.40
N CYS A 593 -4.60 9.17 -5.39
CA CYS A 593 -4.15 9.97 -6.53
C CYS A 593 -2.63 9.91 -6.68
N LEU A 594 -1.90 9.71 -5.57
CA LEU A 594 -0.43 9.55 -5.56
C LEU A 594 0.08 8.24 -6.18
N ALA A 595 -0.81 7.28 -6.48
CA ALA A 595 -0.46 6.06 -7.20
C ALA A 595 0.04 6.34 -8.62
N CYS A 596 -0.66 7.27 -9.28
CA CYS A 596 -0.50 7.52 -10.70
C CYS A 596 0.06 8.91 -10.99
N HIS A 597 0.03 9.84 -10.04
CA HIS A 597 0.48 11.22 -10.23
C HIS A 597 1.43 11.65 -9.13
N GLN A 598 2.41 12.47 -9.49
CA GLN A 598 3.34 13.12 -8.56
C GLN A 598 3.33 14.63 -8.81
N ALA A 599 3.78 15.43 -7.84
CA ALA A 599 3.74 16.89 -7.95
C ALA A 599 4.44 17.39 -9.23
N ASN A 600 5.69 16.96 -9.45
CA ASN A 600 6.57 17.49 -10.50
C ASN A 600 7.20 16.42 -11.40
N LYS A 601 6.84 15.14 -11.21
CA LYS A 601 7.45 14.01 -11.91
C LYS A 601 6.40 13.19 -12.64
N ARG A 602 6.73 12.73 -13.84
CA ARG A 602 5.95 11.72 -14.56
C ARG A 602 5.95 10.40 -13.77
N GLN A 603 4.81 9.73 -13.76
CA GLN A 603 4.56 8.48 -13.06
C GLN A 603 3.81 7.54 -14.04
N VAL A 604 2.74 6.84 -13.61
CA VAL A 604 1.80 6.14 -14.50
C VAL A 604 1.02 7.16 -15.35
N GLY A 605 0.61 8.27 -14.74
CA GLY A 605 -0.01 9.43 -15.36
C GLY A 605 0.91 10.66 -15.33
N PRO A 606 0.43 11.82 -15.86
CA PRO A 606 1.20 13.06 -15.91
C PRO A 606 1.48 13.65 -14.53
N ALA A 607 2.57 14.43 -14.41
CA ALA A 607 2.81 15.21 -13.21
C ALA A 607 1.68 16.22 -12.98
N TYR A 608 1.34 16.53 -11.73
CA TYR A 608 0.35 17.56 -11.43
C TYR A 608 0.76 18.93 -11.97
N ALA A 609 2.05 19.25 -11.97
CA ALA A 609 2.57 20.44 -12.63
C ALA A 609 2.27 20.45 -14.14
N ASP A 610 2.28 19.30 -14.82
CA ASP A 610 1.91 19.22 -16.24
C ASP A 610 0.40 19.34 -16.45
N VAL A 611 -0.41 18.78 -15.54
CA VAL A 611 -1.86 19.00 -15.54
C VAL A 611 -2.17 20.49 -15.34
N ALA A 612 -1.46 21.16 -14.43
CA ALA A 612 -1.60 22.60 -14.18
C ALA A 612 -1.24 23.45 -15.42
N LYS A 613 -0.24 23.03 -16.21
CA LYS A 613 0.11 23.70 -17.48
C LYS A 613 -1.03 23.69 -18.51
N ARG A 614 -1.98 22.75 -18.42
CA ARG A 614 -3.18 22.72 -19.28
C ARG A 614 -4.23 23.76 -18.89
N ARG A 615 -4.08 24.43 -17.74
CA ARG A 615 -4.94 25.53 -17.26
C ARG A 615 -6.43 25.17 -17.21
N TYR A 616 -6.74 23.93 -16.82
CA TYR A 616 -8.12 23.53 -16.55
C TYR A 616 -8.68 24.31 -15.36
N THR A 617 -9.96 24.68 -15.40
CA THR A 617 -10.64 25.20 -14.21
C THR A 617 -10.76 24.11 -13.14
N ASN A 618 -11.01 24.49 -11.88
CA ASN A 618 -11.17 23.49 -10.82
C ASN A 618 -12.29 22.48 -11.16
N ASP A 619 -13.43 22.96 -11.70
CA ASP A 619 -14.53 22.08 -12.11
C ASP A 619 -14.15 21.17 -13.28
N GLN A 620 -13.33 21.63 -14.24
CA GLN A 620 -12.83 20.77 -15.32
C GLN A 620 -11.90 19.68 -14.81
N ILE A 621 -11.06 19.96 -13.81
CA ILE A 621 -10.23 18.94 -13.17
C ILE A 621 -11.12 17.92 -12.44
N VAL A 622 -12.15 18.38 -11.71
CA VAL A 622 -13.13 17.48 -11.07
C VAL A 622 -13.81 16.58 -12.09
N GLU A 623 -14.23 17.14 -13.23
CA GLU A 623 -14.83 16.37 -14.31
C GLU A 623 -13.86 15.34 -14.90
N LEU A 624 -12.58 15.69 -15.06
CA LEU A 624 -11.56 14.74 -15.52
C LEU A 624 -11.22 13.67 -14.48
N ILE A 625 -11.41 13.93 -13.18
CA ILE A 625 -11.28 12.92 -12.12
C ILE A 625 -12.43 11.90 -12.22
N TYR A 626 -13.66 12.36 -12.48
CA TYR A 626 -14.84 11.48 -12.57
C TYR A 626 -14.99 10.81 -13.93
N HIS A 627 -14.61 11.50 -15.00
CA HIS A 627 -14.72 11.06 -16.38
C HIS A 627 -13.42 11.39 -17.13
N PRO A 628 -12.33 10.62 -16.89
CA PRO A 628 -11.05 10.82 -17.57
C PRO A 628 -11.20 10.76 -19.09
N LYS A 629 -10.45 11.60 -19.79
CA LYS A 629 -10.39 11.63 -21.26
C LYS A 629 -8.97 11.29 -21.71
N PRO A 630 -8.67 10.01 -22.03
CA PRO A 630 -7.32 9.59 -22.44
C PRO A 630 -6.77 10.37 -23.64
N THR A 631 -7.65 10.82 -24.54
CA THR A 631 -7.30 11.67 -25.68
C THR A 631 -6.65 13.01 -25.30
N ASN A 632 -6.81 13.48 -24.06
CA ASN A 632 -6.11 14.67 -23.58
C ASN A 632 -4.61 14.42 -23.35
N TRP A 633 -4.20 13.16 -23.17
CA TRP A 633 -2.86 12.73 -22.78
C TRP A 633 -2.39 11.52 -23.63
N PRO A 634 -2.25 11.67 -24.96
CA PRO A 634 -1.97 10.56 -25.87
C PRO A 634 -0.62 9.84 -25.62
N ASP A 635 0.33 10.51 -24.97
CA ASP A 635 1.66 9.95 -24.66
C ASP A 635 1.67 9.01 -23.43
N TYR A 636 0.51 8.74 -22.86
CA TYR A 636 0.33 7.88 -21.69
C TYR A 636 -0.45 6.62 -22.09
N ALA A 637 0.23 5.49 -22.08
CA ALA A 637 -0.32 4.20 -22.48
C ALA A 637 -1.37 3.63 -21.50
N THR A 638 -1.34 4.07 -20.24
CA THR A 638 -2.27 3.61 -19.20
C THR A 638 -3.37 4.66 -18.98
N GLU A 639 -4.62 4.28 -19.23
CA GLU A 639 -5.77 5.14 -19.00
C GLU A 639 -6.04 5.30 -17.50
N MET A 640 -6.35 6.53 -17.06
CA MET A 640 -6.77 6.79 -15.69
C MET A 640 -8.17 6.18 -15.47
N PRO A 641 -8.39 5.34 -14.45
CA PRO A 641 -9.73 4.85 -14.14
C PRO A 641 -10.61 6.00 -13.62
N PRO A 642 -11.91 6.05 -13.99
CA PRO A 642 -12.88 6.96 -13.41
C PRO A 642 -12.91 6.90 -11.88
N MET A 643 -12.93 8.06 -11.20
CA MET A 643 -12.99 8.14 -9.74
C MET A 643 -14.24 8.87 -9.20
N PRO A 644 -15.47 8.52 -9.62
CA PRO A 644 -16.71 9.18 -9.16
C PRO A 644 -16.96 9.04 -7.65
N GLN A 645 -16.25 8.13 -6.97
CA GLN A 645 -16.30 7.95 -5.52
C GLN A 645 -15.62 9.07 -4.71
N VAL A 646 -14.81 9.93 -5.34
CA VAL A 646 -14.15 11.04 -4.64
C VAL A 646 -15.18 12.14 -4.35
N PRO A 647 -15.37 12.59 -3.09
CA PRO A 647 -16.32 13.65 -2.79
C PRO A 647 -15.94 14.96 -3.51
N LYS A 648 -16.94 15.64 -4.08
CA LYS A 648 -16.72 16.89 -4.85
C LYS A 648 -15.94 17.96 -4.07
N ALA A 649 -16.19 18.09 -2.76
CA ALA A 649 -15.46 19.04 -1.92
C ALA A 649 -13.96 18.73 -1.83
N ASP A 650 -13.59 17.45 -1.72
CA ASP A 650 -12.19 17.02 -1.69
C ASP A 650 -11.56 17.17 -3.07
N ALA A 651 -12.27 16.78 -4.13
CA ALA A 651 -11.81 16.93 -5.51
C ALA A 651 -11.55 18.41 -5.86
N LEU A 652 -12.41 19.33 -5.41
CA LEU A 652 -12.21 20.77 -5.57
C LEU A 652 -10.98 21.30 -4.82
N LYS A 653 -10.72 20.80 -3.59
CA LYS A 653 -9.50 21.16 -2.84
C LYS A 653 -8.24 20.67 -3.56
N ILE A 654 -8.26 19.43 -4.05
CA ILE A 654 -7.16 18.87 -4.86
C ILE A 654 -6.96 19.70 -6.13
N ALA A 655 -8.03 19.99 -6.88
CA ALA A 655 -7.98 20.79 -8.10
C ALA A 655 -7.42 22.20 -7.86
N ALA A 656 -7.84 22.85 -6.78
CA ALA A 656 -7.32 24.16 -6.39
C ALA A 656 -5.81 24.13 -6.10
N TRP A 657 -5.32 23.07 -5.45
CA TRP A 657 -3.88 22.87 -5.24
C TRP A 657 -3.16 22.60 -6.57
N ILE A 658 -3.67 21.71 -7.44
CA ILE A 658 -3.05 21.42 -8.74
C ILE A 658 -2.88 22.71 -9.54
N ASN A 659 -3.93 23.53 -9.64
CA ASN A 659 -3.87 24.79 -10.36
C ASN A 659 -2.89 25.81 -9.75
N SER A 660 -2.60 25.71 -8.45
CA SER A 660 -1.57 26.54 -7.81
C SER A 660 -0.13 26.17 -8.23
N LEU A 661 0.08 24.99 -8.83
CA LEU A 661 1.37 24.56 -9.36
C LEU A 661 1.69 25.16 -10.74
N ALA A 662 0.73 25.83 -11.38
CA ALA A 662 0.96 26.48 -12.66
C ALA A 662 2.01 27.60 -12.49
N PRO A 663 3.00 27.72 -13.40
CA PRO A 663 3.94 28.82 -13.37
C PRO A 663 3.19 30.16 -13.39
N ALA A 664 3.54 31.09 -12.49
CA ALA A 664 2.99 32.44 -12.51
C ALA A 664 3.21 33.05 -13.90
N SER A 665 2.16 33.57 -14.51
CA SER A 665 2.24 34.25 -15.80
C SER A 665 3.08 35.51 -15.66
N GLY A 666 4.41 35.44 -15.90
CA GLY A 666 5.25 36.64 -15.82
C GLY A 666 6.78 36.51 -15.71
N SER A 667 7.41 35.32 -15.79
CA SER A 667 8.87 35.26 -15.89
C SER A 667 9.31 34.55 -17.16
N GLY A 668 9.61 35.34 -18.20
CA GLY A 668 10.27 34.84 -19.40
C GLY A 668 11.60 34.18 -19.05
N SER A 669 11.78 32.93 -19.49
CA SER A 669 13.07 32.27 -19.45
C SER A 669 14.03 32.99 -20.40
N SER A 670 15.11 33.54 -19.86
CA SER A 670 16.30 33.86 -20.65
C SER A 670 16.83 32.54 -21.23
N SER A 671 16.84 32.44 -22.55
CA SER A 671 17.45 31.36 -23.30
C SER A 671 18.93 31.25 -22.93
N ASN A 672 19.36 30.08 -22.47
CA ASN A 672 20.77 29.71 -22.38
C ASN A 672 21.25 29.31 -23.79
N PRO A 673 22.26 29.97 -24.40
CA PRO A 673 22.64 29.70 -25.79
C PRO A 673 23.44 28.40 -26.03
N ASP A 674 23.86 27.69 -24.97
CA ASP A 674 24.82 26.57 -25.10
C ASP A 674 24.22 25.21 -24.75
N ALA A 675 23.33 24.71 -25.61
CA ALA A 675 23.02 23.28 -25.67
C ALA A 675 23.32 22.76 -27.09
N PRO A 676 24.22 21.77 -27.26
CA PRO A 676 24.47 21.17 -28.55
C PRO A 676 23.25 20.37 -28.99
N LYS A 677 22.86 20.53 -30.26
CA LYS A 677 21.83 19.71 -30.89
C LYS A 677 22.28 18.25 -30.98
N GLN A 678 21.59 17.34 -30.29
CA GLN A 678 21.25 15.99 -30.76
C GLN A 678 19.86 15.63 -30.27
#